data_AF-A0AA91PYM6-F1
#
_entry.id   AF-A0AA91PYM6-F1
#
_cell.length_a   1.000
_cell.length_b   1.000
_cell.length_c   1.000
_cell.angle_alpha   90.00
_cell.angle_beta   90.00
_cell.angle_gamma   90.00
#
_symmetry.space_group_name_H-M   'P 1'
#
loop_
_entity.id
_entity.type
_entity.pdbx_description
1 polymer ?
#
loop_
_entity_poly.entity_id
_entity_poly.type
_entity_poly.pdbx_seq_one_letter_code
_entity_poly.pdbx_strand_id
1 'polypeptide(L)'
;MASDKPKHLPLVYNPLLNCIFNNPHHSKSALKATIRELCRSHNDYAILVPPAYILQECYDHLSQKLSEICFTSEDFVKSHIIKTSAPLSTSSAPVTKVQSVLYSTMNGKQVLIKNGMVFTGRGSKRSMKLRILNVNYFISFCDYFPKSSKFLLIYIEDSLFGHKPMVEGPPATPVDEPKILPLKKESAITFEELLRNFPVLSRAMSDKFYILFHHNNRRFQRLRTRQRMSLHEIRNEFTALVDEAFSIIQNCVNAETVDGERTYNLLNSIVTQHKNVDLNSLVHEYVELNIYNKVWSQLLFQYQNYEVDDGLYEDDKPELILTPNLYRDLSCLSLNHLDIPVDEPWNLNVLYRRVSDAIEQFSQLANSTVANQKQKVLLIKNAVNILTTGSPAGGNSSPDLVVDADTLIGLLIMVVVHSKVPNLEAHLYYIRHFGASSTCKSDNTASAEIESGYLNYILSNIDAVIYHLSSSNKLESGSHLKEMISFSAQNYELWYSITAWISLEDILFDVNTSTGQNLLMLALQEEVPEIVEDILDVLFANTSKRELELYLNSRDNNGRTVGHYLSHDLDAMDRVGHLIDWESKDVSGVTPLFSFCRCYDHSQYELLIKKAFECVYNQSSGPFTFENHIDKNGNTLLHVLSKGIPESQLLSRALIDINQVNDKLFFPTAIYVRFSRLDNLICLLKDSRLFFDWEDSKNFYNILDYCSFSASKAANETNQAFKSIQKVVVEEYFKHNFPLRNNIDLGVLNCRYDKSNDDWIVNVALHTKKKSDSGKSHYSTKYVTMDCLRQFVQIQKFSNPLGFDISPDEFWVNFPPGKQVIPFCSKFRANRVLEHLSTYFSSMNFVSDASKTTFLRNFSRCCQSDSTSVLDLMKEVSSRQEAERLALGKVQLSVQNIQEIEYFVAFSREDLVKFQKSIAKLNKLVSIGGVKQGDVRFVIDRFLQSLFFVQQRQLQAETEGRRLDSTYYAFQSYIQRLESGVRELLASCDKVSQKLDQWKQMYHKIVDINVELRRFEDQIVAHPSGDGDVDEHQTISRRNTLSVEDLPSQVEETSSPFFNFGFIETKNSRYKKLLYSKSQSVQELMDLNVRIKLDHEAIAAAISQFLTFRSGLMTFAIKQFTRTNLRVLRHRHYELSKTLADLHSKKASPWNFIQS
;
A
#
# COMPACT_ATOMS: atom_id res chain seq x y z
N MET A 1 -0.16 -42.57 -3.63
CA MET A 1 0.63 -41.33 -3.57
C MET A 1 -0.17 -40.35 -2.73
N ALA A 2 0.12 -40.31 -1.43
CA ALA A 2 -0.57 -39.44 -0.49
C ALA A 2 -0.07 -37.99 -0.67
N SER A 3 -1.00 -37.05 -0.78
CA SER A 3 -0.71 -35.61 -0.81
C SER A 3 -0.57 -35.09 0.63
N ASP A 4 0.63 -34.66 1.01
CA ASP A 4 0.90 -34.02 2.30
C ASP A 4 0.08 -32.73 2.44
N LYS A 5 -0.80 -32.68 3.44
CA LYS A 5 -1.33 -31.44 4.01
C LYS A 5 -0.17 -30.67 4.68
N PRO A 6 -0.12 -29.33 4.63
CA PRO A 6 0.94 -28.58 5.30
C PRO A 6 0.77 -28.72 6.83
N LYS A 7 1.74 -29.35 7.50
CA LYS A 7 1.86 -29.27 8.96
C LYS A 7 2.12 -27.82 9.34
N HIS A 8 1.40 -27.28 10.32
CA HIS A 8 1.75 -25.99 10.94
C HIS A 8 3.15 -26.10 11.53
N LEU A 9 4.14 -25.46 10.89
CA LEU A 9 5.50 -25.40 11.38
C LEU A 9 5.60 -24.21 12.36
N PRO A 10 6.35 -24.34 13.47
CA PRO A 10 6.57 -23.28 14.44
C PRO A 10 7.00 -21.96 13.78
N LEU A 11 6.44 -20.86 14.28
CA LEU A 11 6.67 -19.55 13.71
C LEU A 11 8.08 -19.04 14.08
N VAL A 12 8.99 -19.01 13.10
CA VAL A 12 10.38 -18.56 13.28
C VAL A 12 10.54 -17.16 12.68
N TYR A 13 10.55 -16.13 13.53
CA TYR A 13 10.60 -14.73 13.12
C TYR A 13 11.93 -14.31 12.46
N ASN A 14 13.04 -14.98 12.77
CA ASN A 14 14.35 -14.64 12.19
C ASN A 14 14.47 -15.19 10.76
N PRO A 15 14.61 -14.34 9.71
CA PRO A 15 14.60 -14.80 8.31
C PRO A 15 15.69 -15.84 7.97
N LEU A 16 16.86 -15.78 8.59
CA LEU A 16 17.96 -16.73 8.37
C LEU A 16 17.65 -18.10 9.00
N LEU A 17 17.04 -18.13 10.19
CA LEU A 17 16.62 -19.39 10.81
C LEU A 17 15.38 -19.96 10.12
N ASN A 18 14.46 -19.10 9.69
CA ASN A 18 13.25 -19.48 8.97
C ASN A 18 13.58 -20.17 7.65
N CYS A 19 14.58 -19.66 6.89
CA CYS A 19 14.97 -20.29 5.62
C CYS A 19 15.68 -21.65 5.77
N ILE A 20 16.28 -21.92 6.94
CA ILE A 20 16.98 -23.19 7.24
C ILE A 20 16.03 -24.22 7.87
N PHE A 21 15.20 -23.81 8.82
CA PHE A 21 14.38 -24.71 9.66
C PHE A 21 12.89 -24.74 9.31
N ASN A 22 12.40 -23.82 8.48
CA ASN A 22 11.00 -23.74 8.09
C ASN A 22 10.85 -23.70 6.55
N ASN A 23 11.49 -24.66 5.86
CA ASN A 23 11.54 -24.73 4.40
C ASN A 23 10.90 -26.02 3.86
N PRO A 24 9.56 -26.07 3.71
CA PRO A 24 8.83 -27.26 3.27
C PRO A 24 9.19 -27.73 1.84
N HIS A 25 9.85 -26.88 1.05
CA HIS A 25 10.36 -27.20 -0.29
C HIS A 25 11.90 -27.23 -0.36
N HIS A 26 12.56 -27.62 0.74
CA HIS A 26 14.02 -27.66 0.88
C HIS A 26 14.73 -28.39 -0.28
N SER A 27 14.11 -29.43 -0.87
CA SER A 27 14.64 -30.22 -1.99
C SER A 27 14.69 -29.49 -3.33
N LYS A 28 13.82 -28.48 -3.54
CA LYS A 28 13.75 -27.64 -4.75
C LYS A 28 14.27 -26.21 -4.53
N SER A 29 14.57 -25.83 -3.28
CA SER A 29 15.03 -24.49 -2.91
C SER A 29 16.44 -24.17 -3.46
N ALA A 30 16.75 -22.87 -3.54
CA ALA A 30 18.11 -22.40 -3.85
C ALA A 30 19.14 -22.92 -2.82
N LEU A 31 18.71 -23.19 -1.58
CA LEU A 31 19.54 -23.63 -0.44
C LEU A 31 19.70 -25.16 -0.32
N LYS A 32 19.26 -25.93 -1.33
CA LYS A 32 19.22 -27.41 -1.25
C LYS A 32 20.58 -28.05 -0.93
N ALA A 33 21.69 -27.46 -1.35
CA ALA A 33 23.03 -28.01 -1.09
C ALA A 33 23.44 -27.73 0.36
N THR A 34 23.16 -26.52 0.84
CA THR A 34 23.38 -26.07 2.22
C THR A 34 22.61 -26.93 3.22
N ILE A 35 21.31 -27.14 3.00
CA ILE A 35 20.45 -27.95 3.90
C ILE A 35 20.90 -29.42 3.90
N ARG A 36 21.28 -29.98 2.74
CA ARG A 36 21.77 -31.36 2.66
C ARG A 36 23.08 -31.56 3.43
N GLU A 37 23.97 -30.58 3.41
CA GLU A 37 25.23 -30.60 4.16
C GLU A 37 24.97 -30.56 5.66
N LEU A 38 24.14 -29.61 6.13
CA LEU A 38 23.72 -29.53 7.53
C LEU A 38 23.03 -30.82 8.00
N CYS A 39 22.23 -31.46 7.16
CA CYS A 39 21.57 -32.72 7.50
C CYS A 39 22.57 -33.86 7.78
N ARG A 40 23.69 -33.90 7.07
CA ARG A 40 24.72 -34.94 7.22
C ARG A 40 25.67 -34.71 8.40
N SER A 41 26.00 -33.46 8.69
CA SER A 41 27.08 -33.10 9.63
C SER A 41 26.75 -31.88 10.49
N HIS A 42 25.49 -31.70 10.92
CA HIS A 42 25.05 -30.56 11.74
C HIS A 42 25.90 -30.27 12.99
N ASN A 43 26.47 -31.30 13.63
CA ASN A 43 27.32 -31.15 14.81
C ASN A 43 28.69 -30.50 14.49
N ASP A 44 29.10 -30.51 13.22
CA ASP A 44 30.35 -29.92 12.72
C ASP A 44 30.17 -28.46 12.29
N TYR A 45 28.98 -27.88 12.47
CA TYR A 45 28.66 -26.51 12.08
C TYR A 45 28.01 -25.71 13.21
N ALA A 46 28.28 -24.40 13.24
CA ALA A 46 27.57 -23.42 14.05
C ALA A 46 27.02 -22.29 13.18
N ILE A 47 25.86 -21.76 13.53
CA ILE A 47 25.17 -20.71 12.76
C ILE A 47 25.34 -19.37 13.49
N LEU A 48 25.91 -18.39 12.80
CA LEU A 48 26.01 -17.01 13.25
C LEU A 48 24.70 -16.28 12.90
N VAL A 49 23.93 -15.88 13.91
CA VAL A 49 22.55 -15.38 13.74
C VAL A 49 22.50 -13.86 13.97
N PRO A 50 22.28 -13.04 12.93
CA PRO A 50 22.02 -11.61 13.09
C PRO A 50 20.64 -11.34 13.72
N PRO A 51 20.41 -10.16 14.31
CA PRO A 51 19.11 -9.77 14.86
C PRO A 51 18.02 -9.75 13.79
N ALA A 52 16.80 -10.15 14.15
CA ALA A 52 15.69 -10.28 13.20
C ALA A 52 15.33 -8.94 12.52
N TYR A 53 15.30 -7.83 13.27
CA TYR A 53 14.99 -6.50 12.74
C TYR A 53 15.99 -6.06 11.66
N ILE A 54 17.29 -6.36 11.82
CA ILE A 54 18.32 -6.06 10.82
C ILE A 54 18.07 -6.82 9.51
N LEU A 55 17.74 -8.11 9.61
CA LEU A 55 17.45 -8.91 8.42
C LEU A 55 16.12 -8.51 7.76
N GLN A 56 15.15 -8.00 8.52
CA GLN A 56 13.83 -7.64 8.00
C GLN A 56 13.74 -6.22 7.44
N GLU A 57 14.47 -5.26 8.01
CA GLU A 57 14.30 -3.83 7.70
C GLU A 57 15.45 -3.26 6.88
N CYS A 58 16.61 -3.92 6.85
CA CYS A 58 17.80 -3.38 6.20
C CYS A 58 18.10 -4.02 4.83
N TYR A 59 18.87 -3.28 4.03
CA TYR A 59 19.25 -3.66 2.67
C TYR A 59 20.76 -3.93 2.58
N ASP A 60 21.15 -4.87 1.72
CA ASP A 60 22.54 -5.02 1.29
C ASP A 60 22.97 -3.78 0.46
N HIS A 61 24.25 -3.57 0.30
CA HIS A 61 24.84 -2.45 -0.43
C HIS A 61 24.48 -2.40 -1.92
N LEU A 62 23.94 -3.50 -2.48
CA LEU A 62 23.33 -3.58 -3.82
C LEU A 62 21.83 -3.25 -3.84
N SER A 63 21.27 -2.72 -2.74
CA SER A 63 19.86 -2.35 -2.56
C SER A 63 18.87 -3.51 -2.63
N GLN A 64 19.31 -4.73 -2.32
CA GLN A 64 18.45 -5.90 -2.14
C GLN A 64 18.11 -6.09 -0.66
N LYS A 65 16.87 -6.46 -0.35
CA LYS A 65 16.40 -6.62 1.02
C LYS A 65 17.04 -7.86 1.66
N LEU A 66 17.62 -7.73 2.86
CA LEU A 66 18.34 -8.84 3.50
C LEU A 66 17.44 -10.06 3.77
N SER A 67 16.14 -9.83 4.02
CA SER A 67 15.16 -10.90 4.22
C SER A 67 14.98 -11.76 2.98
N GLU A 68 15.04 -11.17 1.79
CA GLU A 68 14.92 -11.89 0.51
C GLU A 68 16.20 -12.64 0.17
N ILE A 69 17.36 -12.04 0.49
CA ILE A 69 18.68 -12.65 0.28
C ILE A 69 18.82 -13.94 1.10
N CYS A 70 18.23 -14.01 2.30
CA CYS A 70 18.24 -15.21 3.14
C CYS A 70 17.64 -16.44 2.44
N PHE A 71 16.66 -16.28 1.55
CA PHE A 71 16.02 -17.40 0.84
C PHE A 71 16.59 -17.67 -0.55
N THR A 72 17.27 -16.69 -1.14
CA THR A 72 17.70 -16.72 -2.56
C THR A 72 19.20 -16.94 -2.75
N SER A 73 20.04 -16.56 -1.78
CA SER A 73 21.51 -16.59 -1.90
C SER A 73 22.17 -17.64 -1.01
N GLU A 74 22.71 -18.71 -1.60
CA GLU A 74 23.53 -19.68 -0.84
C GLU A 74 24.83 -19.05 -0.29
N ASP A 75 25.42 -18.07 -0.98
CA ASP A 75 26.67 -17.45 -0.52
C ASP A 75 26.46 -16.69 0.79
N PHE A 76 25.33 -15.99 0.92
CA PHE A 76 24.97 -15.25 2.13
C PHE A 76 24.76 -16.21 3.31
N VAL A 77 23.94 -17.25 3.13
CA VAL A 77 23.65 -18.23 4.18
C VAL A 77 24.91 -19.00 4.59
N LYS A 78 25.71 -19.48 3.64
CA LYS A 78 26.97 -20.21 3.92
C LYS A 78 28.01 -19.37 4.66
N SER A 79 28.05 -18.05 4.42
CA SER A 79 28.94 -17.15 5.17
C SER A 79 28.54 -16.97 6.63
N HIS A 80 27.27 -17.17 6.96
CA HIS A 80 26.78 -17.13 8.34
C HIS A 80 26.83 -18.51 9.01
N ILE A 81 27.46 -19.52 8.39
CA ILE A 81 27.62 -20.86 8.97
C ILE A 81 29.11 -21.18 9.03
N ILE A 82 29.63 -21.45 10.22
CA ILE A 82 31.05 -21.75 10.46
C ILE A 82 31.25 -23.25 10.75
N LYS A 83 32.37 -23.81 10.27
CA LYS A 83 32.79 -25.19 10.56
C LYS A 83 33.48 -25.26 11.91
N THR A 84 32.97 -26.07 12.83
CA THR A 84 33.51 -26.23 14.19
C THR A 84 34.57 -27.32 14.30
N SER A 85 34.67 -28.22 13.30
CA SER A 85 35.48 -29.45 13.36
C SER A 85 36.99 -29.31 13.12
N ALA A 86 37.52 -28.13 12.74
CA ALA A 86 38.98 -27.89 12.76
C ALA A 86 39.33 -26.37 12.80
N PRO A 87 39.83 -25.84 13.94
CA PRO A 87 40.31 -24.46 14.00
C PRO A 87 41.64 -24.30 13.25
N LEU A 88 41.75 -23.32 12.34
CA LEU A 88 43.02 -22.99 11.69
C LEU A 88 43.93 -22.28 12.72
N SER A 89 44.88 -23.01 13.29
CA SER A 89 45.83 -22.47 14.27
C SER A 89 46.89 -21.61 13.58
N THR A 90 47.00 -20.33 13.94
CA THR A 90 48.10 -19.45 13.53
C THR A 90 48.89 -19.01 14.77
N SER A 91 49.91 -19.79 15.17
CA SER A 91 51.14 -19.35 15.86
C SER A 91 51.72 -20.44 16.78
N SER A 92 53.01 -20.70 16.61
CA SER A 92 53.91 -21.43 17.50
C SER A 92 54.61 -20.45 18.46
N ALA A 93 54.01 -20.10 19.60
CA ALA A 93 54.65 -19.36 20.71
C ALA A 93 53.86 -19.48 22.04
N PRO A 94 54.51 -19.38 23.22
CA PRO A 94 53.90 -19.74 24.49
C PRO A 94 53.00 -18.63 25.09
N VAL A 95 51.73 -19.00 25.24
CA VAL A 95 50.65 -18.64 26.19
C VAL A 95 50.83 -17.39 27.09
N THR A 96 50.16 -16.31 26.71
CA THR A 96 49.32 -15.47 27.60
C THR A 96 48.27 -14.73 26.74
N LYS A 97 47.01 -14.69 27.20
CA LYS A 97 45.79 -14.07 26.61
C LYS A 97 44.98 -14.90 25.59
N VAL A 98 43.73 -15.16 26.00
CA VAL A 98 42.48 -15.47 25.26
C VAL A 98 42.68 -15.98 23.82
N GLN A 99 42.41 -17.27 23.64
CA GLN A 99 42.45 -17.97 22.36
C GLN A 99 41.67 -17.20 21.29
N SER A 100 42.40 -16.63 20.34
CA SER A 100 41.86 -16.15 19.09
C SER A 100 41.72 -17.34 18.16
N VAL A 101 40.50 -17.80 17.90
CA VAL A 101 40.25 -19.02 17.12
C VAL A 101 39.74 -18.64 15.74
N LEU A 102 40.47 -19.07 14.70
CA LEU A 102 40.12 -18.81 13.31
C LEU A 102 39.29 -19.98 12.77
N TYR A 103 38.05 -19.67 12.41
CA TYR A 103 37.10 -20.60 11.79
C TYR A 103 37.00 -20.35 10.28
N SER A 104 36.68 -21.40 9.55
CA SER A 104 36.29 -21.30 8.15
C SER A 104 34.77 -21.41 8.04
N THR A 105 34.16 -20.48 7.32
CA THR A 105 32.74 -20.54 6.96
C THR A 105 32.48 -21.64 5.95
N MET A 106 31.21 -22.02 5.76
CA MET A 106 30.82 -23.10 4.86
C MET A 106 31.13 -22.78 3.38
N ASN A 107 31.32 -21.52 3.02
CA ASN A 107 31.85 -21.08 1.72
C ASN A 107 33.35 -20.72 1.70
N GLY A 108 34.11 -21.09 2.74
CA GLY A 108 35.56 -20.98 2.77
C GLY A 108 36.13 -19.61 3.16
N LYS A 109 35.28 -18.64 3.56
CA LYS A 109 35.72 -17.35 4.12
C LYS A 109 36.19 -17.53 5.55
N GLN A 110 37.21 -16.81 5.97
CA GLN A 110 37.73 -16.90 7.33
C GLN A 110 36.99 -15.98 8.29
N VAL A 111 36.71 -16.45 9.50
CA VAL A 111 36.07 -15.69 10.58
C VAL A 111 36.85 -15.95 11.87
N LEU A 112 37.37 -14.90 12.48
CA LEU A 112 38.14 -14.96 13.71
C LEU A 112 37.23 -14.63 14.90
N ILE A 113 37.10 -15.53 15.86
CA ILE A 113 36.39 -15.26 17.11
C ILE A 113 37.42 -15.00 18.20
N LYS A 114 37.38 -13.82 18.81
CA LYS A 114 38.32 -13.39 19.86
C LYS A 114 37.62 -12.45 20.85
N ASN A 115 37.74 -12.72 22.15
CA ASN A 115 37.19 -11.89 23.24
C ASN A 115 35.68 -11.57 23.09
N GLY A 116 34.85 -12.56 22.72
CA GLY A 116 33.41 -12.32 22.52
C GLY A 116 33.07 -11.48 21.29
N MET A 117 34.04 -11.25 20.41
CA MET A 117 33.87 -10.54 19.14
C MET A 117 34.17 -11.48 17.97
N VAL A 118 33.42 -11.32 16.89
CA VAL A 118 33.57 -11.96 15.58
C VAL A 118 34.21 -10.95 14.63
N PHE A 119 35.35 -11.30 14.04
CA PHE A 119 36.05 -10.51 13.05
C PHE A 119 36.04 -11.24 11.71
N THR A 120 35.54 -10.60 10.66
CA THR A 120 35.58 -11.20 9.32
C THR A 120 37.01 -11.13 8.77
N GLY A 121 37.55 -12.28 8.35
CA GLY A 121 38.90 -12.44 7.80
C GLY A 121 38.94 -12.53 6.26
N ARG A 122 39.96 -13.21 5.72
CA ARG A 122 40.20 -13.35 4.27
C ARG A 122 38.99 -13.98 3.56
N GLY A 123 38.60 -13.41 2.41
CA GLY A 123 37.47 -13.85 1.58
C GLY A 123 36.16 -13.09 1.82
N SER A 124 36.07 -12.26 2.87
CA SER A 124 34.91 -11.40 3.12
C SER A 124 35.02 -10.09 2.33
N LYS A 125 33.92 -9.61 1.73
CA LYS A 125 33.92 -8.38 0.92
C LYS A 125 34.24 -7.12 1.73
N ARG A 126 34.00 -7.16 3.05
CA ARG A 126 34.24 -6.07 4.01
C ARG A 126 34.82 -6.66 5.29
N SER A 127 35.65 -5.86 5.97
CA SER A 127 36.15 -6.20 7.31
C SER A 127 35.20 -5.62 8.35
N MET A 128 34.55 -6.49 9.10
CA MET A 128 33.59 -6.18 10.15
C MET A 128 34.06 -6.76 11.48
N LYS A 129 33.77 -6.03 12.55
CA LYS A 129 34.00 -6.42 13.94
C LYS A 129 32.64 -6.41 14.62
N LEU A 130 32.14 -7.59 14.98
CA LEU A 130 30.81 -7.79 15.51
C LEU A 130 30.86 -8.40 16.90
N ARG A 131 30.09 -7.90 17.86
CA ARG A 131 29.95 -8.51 19.18
C ARG A 131 29.03 -9.73 19.15
N ILE A 132 29.41 -10.78 19.88
CA ILE A 132 28.54 -11.92 20.17
C ILE A 132 27.58 -11.48 21.29
N LEU A 133 26.29 -11.57 21.02
CA LEU A 133 25.22 -11.20 21.94
C LEU A 133 24.84 -12.35 22.86
N ASN A 134 24.73 -13.56 22.31
CA ASN A 134 24.31 -14.75 23.04
C ASN A 134 24.73 -16.03 22.28
N VAL A 135 24.83 -17.17 22.96
CA VAL A 135 25.13 -18.47 22.35
C VAL A 135 24.19 -19.52 22.93
N ASN A 136 23.30 -20.08 22.10
CA ASN A 136 22.30 -21.06 22.52
C ASN A 136 22.28 -22.26 21.58
N TYR A 137 21.72 -23.39 22.03
CA TYR A 137 21.40 -24.51 21.17
C TYR A 137 19.95 -24.44 20.70
N PHE A 138 19.72 -24.74 19.43
CA PHE A 138 18.40 -24.80 18.80
C PHE A 138 18.09 -26.25 18.41
N ILE A 139 16.97 -26.76 18.89
CA ILE A 139 16.51 -28.12 18.56
C ILE A 139 15.65 -28.03 17.31
N SER A 140 16.03 -28.78 16.28
CA SER A 140 15.27 -28.82 15.03
C SER A 140 13.91 -29.46 15.23
N PHE A 141 12.85 -28.76 14.82
CA PHE A 141 11.47 -29.26 14.76
C PHE A 141 11.07 -29.79 13.37
N CYS A 142 11.88 -29.56 12.33
CA CYS A 142 11.52 -29.91 10.97
C CYS A 142 11.90 -31.35 10.60
N ASP A 143 11.05 -31.99 9.80
CA ASP A 143 11.12 -33.42 9.46
C ASP A 143 12.29 -33.79 8.51
N TYR A 144 12.95 -32.81 7.89
CA TYR A 144 14.07 -33.02 6.95
C TYR A 144 15.47 -32.97 7.59
N PHE A 145 15.55 -32.77 8.90
CA PHE A 145 16.75 -33.02 9.71
C PHE A 145 16.53 -34.25 10.61
N PRO A 146 17.59 -34.96 11.04
CA PRO A 146 17.46 -36.07 11.97
C PRO A 146 16.69 -35.68 13.24
N LYS A 147 15.84 -36.57 13.75
CA LYS A 147 15.07 -36.34 14.98
C LYS A 147 16.03 -36.04 16.14
N SER A 148 15.75 -34.98 16.89
CA SER A 148 16.58 -34.46 17.99
C SER A 148 17.92 -33.82 17.57
N SER A 149 18.11 -33.46 16.29
CA SER A 149 19.27 -32.66 15.87
C SER A 149 19.34 -31.31 16.58
N LYS A 150 20.50 -31.02 17.17
CA LYS A 150 20.78 -29.76 17.88
C LYS A 150 21.76 -28.92 17.06
N PHE A 151 21.43 -27.66 16.84
CA PHE A 151 22.26 -26.69 16.11
C PHE A 151 22.79 -25.64 17.07
N LEU A 152 24.10 -25.36 17.03
CA LEU A 152 24.69 -24.29 17.82
C LEU A 152 24.43 -22.94 17.15
N LEU A 153 23.69 -22.05 17.82
CA LEU A 153 23.42 -20.69 17.37
C LEU A 153 24.29 -19.70 18.16
N ILE A 154 25.01 -18.84 17.44
CA ILE A 154 25.81 -17.75 17.99
C ILE A 154 25.17 -16.45 17.50
N TYR A 155 24.42 -15.77 18.37
CA TYR A 155 23.79 -14.50 18.04
C TYR A 155 24.84 -13.41 17.97
N ILE A 156 24.85 -12.66 16.87
CA ILE A 156 25.82 -11.58 16.59
C ILE A 156 25.08 -10.25 16.43
N GLU A 157 25.78 -9.13 16.64
CA GLU A 157 25.14 -7.81 16.67
C GLU A 157 24.63 -7.29 15.31
N ASP A 158 25.17 -7.80 14.21
CA ASP A 158 24.81 -7.38 12.84
C ASP A 158 25.05 -8.54 11.86
N SER A 159 24.70 -8.39 10.58
CA SER A 159 25.05 -9.33 9.52
C SER A 159 26.53 -9.22 9.15
N LEU A 160 27.16 -10.35 8.81
CA LEU A 160 28.54 -10.40 8.30
C LEU A 160 28.71 -9.72 6.92
N PHE A 161 27.61 -9.34 6.26
CA PHE A 161 27.62 -8.58 5.01
C PHE A 161 27.49 -7.06 5.23
N GLY A 162 27.11 -6.63 6.44
CA GLY A 162 26.73 -5.26 6.75
C GLY A 162 25.41 -4.86 6.11
N HIS A 163 24.94 -3.66 6.44
CA HIS A 163 23.66 -3.16 5.94
C HIS A 163 23.70 -1.64 5.66
N LYS A 164 22.74 -1.11 4.89
CA LYS A 164 22.44 0.33 4.80
C LYS A 164 21.12 0.64 5.53
N PRO A 165 21.08 1.61 6.45
CA PRO A 165 19.82 2.09 7.02
C PRO A 165 18.99 2.87 5.98
N MET A 166 17.68 2.89 6.16
CA MET A 166 16.75 3.65 5.30
C MET A 166 16.87 5.16 5.57
N VAL A 167 16.77 5.99 4.53
CA VAL A 167 16.87 7.46 4.61
C VAL A 167 15.75 8.04 5.50
N GLU A 168 16.13 8.98 6.36
CA GLU A 168 15.36 9.59 7.46
C GLU A 168 14.07 10.31 7.02
N GLY A 169 12.95 9.97 7.67
CA GLY A 169 11.76 10.81 7.87
C GLY A 169 11.63 11.19 9.35
N PRO A 170 10.81 12.20 9.71
CA PRO A 170 10.88 12.89 11.00
C PRO A 170 10.59 11.95 12.19
N PRO A 171 11.15 12.24 13.39
CA PRO A 171 11.08 11.33 14.52
C PRO A 171 9.63 11.20 15.00
N ALA A 172 9.10 9.98 14.95
CA ALA A 172 7.85 9.65 15.61
C ALA A 172 8.04 9.82 17.12
N THR A 173 7.08 10.50 17.75
CA THR A 173 6.96 10.69 19.19
C THR A 173 6.98 9.34 19.92
N PRO A 174 7.70 9.22 21.05
CA PRO A 174 7.75 7.97 21.81
C PRO A 174 6.37 7.69 22.40
N VAL A 175 5.75 6.61 21.92
CA VAL A 175 4.64 5.96 22.62
C VAL A 175 5.26 5.24 23.81
N ASP A 176 4.80 5.57 25.02
CA ASP A 176 5.20 4.89 26.25
C ASP A 176 4.76 3.42 26.22
N GLU A 177 5.66 2.54 25.77
CA GLU A 177 5.64 1.14 26.17
C GLU A 177 5.99 1.05 27.67
N PRO A 178 5.27 0.22 28.46
CA PRO A 178 5.64 0.00 29.85
C PRO A 178 7.06 -0.57 29.89
N LYS A 179 8.00 0.21 30.44
CA LYS A 179 9.36 -0.21 30.74
C LYS A 179 9.33 -1.35 31.76
N ILE A 180 9.26 -2.58 31.26
CA ILE A 180 9.77 -3.73 32.00
C ILE A 180 11.29 -3.55 32.01
N LEU A 181 11.80 -3.00 33.11
CA LEU A 181 13.23 -3.04 33.39
C LEU A 181 13.67 -4.50 33.26
N PRO A 182 14.68 -4.82 32.43
CA PRO A 182 15.23 -6.16 32.44
C PRO A 182 15.82 -6.36 33.83
N LEU A 183 15.18 -7.19 34.65
CA LEU A 183 15.88 -7.80 35.77
C LEU A 183 17.12 -8.46 35.16
N LYS A 184 18.29 -7.94 35.48
CA LYS A 184 19.54 -8.67 35.31
C LYS A 184 19.36 -10.00 36.05
N LYS A 185 19.03 -11.07 35.32
CA LYS A 185 19.40 -12.41 35.76
C LYS A 185 20.91 -12.42 35.72
N GLU A 186 21.54 -12.25 36.89
CA GLU A 186 22.93 -12.65 37.07
C GLU A 186 23.02 -14.11 36.62
N SER A 187 23.73 -14.38 35.52
CA SER A 187 23.98 -15.74 35.07
C SER A 187 24.76 -16.45 36.17
N ALA A 188 24.13 -17.41 36.84
CA ALA A 188 24.78 -18.20 37.88
C ALA A 188 25.97 -18.94 37.27
N ILE A 189 27.17 -18.71 37.81
CA ILE A 189 28.43 -19.31 37.36
C ILE A 189 28.36 -20.82 37.62
N THR A 190 28.65 -21.66 36.62
CA THR A 190 28.71 -23.13 36.76
C THR A 190 30.14 -23.67 36.77
N PHE A 191 30.37 -24.85 37.35
CA PHE A 191 31.72 -25.45 37.35
C PHE A 191 32.22 -25.81 35.94
N GLU A 192 31.31 -26.22 35.05
CA GLU A 192 31.64 -26.49 33.65
C GLU A 192 32.10 -25.22 32.92
N GLU A 193 31.47 -24.07 33.20
CA GLU A 193 31.93 -22.77 32.72
C GLU A 193 33.27 -22.37 33.32
N LEU A 194 33.54 -22.68 34.60
CA LEU A 194 34.86 -22.47 35.19
C LEU A 194 35.94 -23.30 34.48
N LEU A 195 35.70 -24.58 34.23
CA LEU A 195 36.63 -25.43 33.46
C LEU A 195 36.84 -24.88 32.05
N ARG A 196 35.78 -24.38 31.39
CA ARG A 196 35.86 -23.84 30.02
C ARG A 196 36.58 -22.49 29.95
N ASN A 197 36.35 -21.61 30.91
CA ASN A 197 36.85 -20.24 30.91
C ASN A 197 38.27 -20.12 31.48
N PHE A 198 38.73 -21.12 32.25
CA PHE A 198 40.06 -21.15 32.86
C PHE A 198 40.87 -22.37 32.36
N PRO A 199 41.67 -22.21 31.28
CA PRO A 199 42.40 -23.31 30.65
C PRO A 199 43.39 -24.05 31.57
N VAL A 200 43.87 -23.39 32.63
CA VAL A 200 44.76 -24.00 33.64
C VAL A 200 44.00 -25.05 34.45
N LEU A 201 42.75 -24.76 34.87
CA LEU A 201 41.88 -25.71 35.56
C LEU A 201 41.52 -26.89 34.65
N SER A 202 41.17 -26.61 33.39
CA SER A 202 40.84 -27.66 32.41
C SER A 202 42.00 -28.62 32.17
N ARG A 203 43.24 -28.11 31.98
CA ARG A 203 44.41 -28.97 31.75
C ARG A 203 44.76 -29.82 32.98
N ALA A 204 44.52 -29.33 34.19
CA ALA A 204 44.82 -30.07 35.42
C ALA A 204 43.73 -31.09 35.81
N MET A 205 42.45 -30.81 35.52
CA MET A 205 41.32 -31.53 36.09
C MET A 205 40.47 -32.32 35.08
N SER A 206 40.35 -31.88 33.81
CA SER A 206 39.40 -32.45 32.84
C SER A 206 39.62 -33.93 32.54
N ASP A 207 40.88 -34.37 32.36
CA ASP A 207 41.18 -35.78 32.09
C ASP A 207 40.84 -36.69 33.28
N LYS A 208 41.04 -36.18 34.51
CA LYS A 208 40.70 -36.91 35.75
C LYS A 208 39.19 -37.04 35.94
N PHE A 209 38.43 -35.97 35.69
CA PHE A 209 36.97 -36.01 35.69
C PHE A 209 36.40 -36.89 34.56
N TYR A 210 37.03 -36.89 33.38
CA TYR A 210 36.66 -37.78 32.28
C TYR A 210 36.77 -39.25 32.72
N ILE A 211 37.87 -39.64 33.38
CA ILE A 211 38.07 -40.99 33.91
C ILE A 211 37.01 -41.33 34.98
N LEU A 212 36.72 -40.38 35.89
CA LEU A 212 35.73 -40.56 36.96
C LEU A 212 34.36 -40.96 36.39
N PHE A 213 33.86 -40.20 35.39
CA PHE A 213 32.55 -40.43 34.77
C PHE A 213 32.57 -41.46 33.63
N HIS A 214 33.74 -41.96 33.21
CA HIS A 214 33.85 -42.92 32.11
C HIS A 214 33.16 -44.24 32.42
N HIS A 215 32.47 -44.83 31.42
CA HIS A 215 31.71 -46.08 31.56
C HIS A 215 32.54 -47.27 32.05
N ASN A 216 33.86 -47.29 31.76
CA ASN A 216 34.79 -48.35 32.17
C ASN A 216 35.32 -48.22 33.61
N ASN A 217 34.94 -47.19 34.37
CA ASN A 217 35.30 -47.08 35.78
C ASN A 217 34.61 -48.20 36.58
N ARG A 218 35.38 -49.21 36.99
CA ARG A 218 34.88 -50.40 37.72
C ARG A 218 34.39 -50.06 39.13
N ARG A 219 34.86 -48.96 39.73
CA ARG A 219 34.53 -48.56 41.11
C ARG A 219 33.04 -48.21 41.27
N PHE A 220 32.49 -47.44 40.32
CA PHE A 220 31.09 -46.99 40.33
C PHE A 220 30.22 -47.73 39.31
N GLN A 221 30.62 -48.93 38.90
CA GLN A 221 29.89 -49.72 37.91
C GLN A 221 28.48 -50.10 38.39
N ARG A 222 28.29 -50.28 39.71
CA ARG A 222 27.00 -50.66 40.32
C ARG A 222 25.90 -49.64 40.06
N LEU A 223 26.20 -48.33 40.07
CA LEU A 223 25.23 -47.28 39.71
C LEU A 223 24.73 -47.39 38.25
N ARG A 224 25.47 -48.08 37.39
CA ARG A 224 25.19 -48.19 35.94
C ARG A 224 24.61 -49.55 35.53
N THR A 225 24.70 -50.57 36.38
CA THR A 225 24.15 -51.91 36.13
C THR A 225 22.71 -51.99 36.65
N ARG A 226 21.88 -52.88 36.09
CA ARG A 226 20.51 -53.12 36.62
C ARG A 226 20.51 -54.02 37.86
N GLN A 227 21.55 -53.95 38.69
CA GLN A 227 21.61 -54.67 39.95
C GLN A 227 20.93 -53.83 41.03
N ARG A 228 20.09 -54.46 41.85
CA ARG A 228 19.37 -53.80 42.94
C ARG A 228 20.37 -53.17 43.91
N MET A 229 20.06 -51.95 44.34
CA MET A 229 20.79 -51.20 45.36
C MET A 229 19.78 -50.58 46.32
N SER A 230 20.00 -50.75 47.62
CA SER A 230 19.17 -50.08 48.62
C SER A 230 19.31 -48.56 48.53
N LEU A 231 18.33 -47.81 49.04
CA LEU A 231 18.36 -46.34 49.06
C LEU A 231 19.63 -45.79 49.76
N HIS A 232 20.11 -46.49 50.79
CA HIS A 232 21.35 -46.18 51.50
C HIS A 232 22.60 -46.45 50.65
N GLU A 233 22.66 -47.58 49.93
CA GLU A 233 23.77 -47.89 49.02
C GLU A 233 23.86 -46.89 47.87
N ILE A 234 22.72 -46.49 47.28
CA ILE A 234 22.69 -45.47 46.21
C ILE A 234 23.26 -44.16 46.72
N ARG A 235 22.86 -43.73 47.93
CA ARG A 235 23.37 -42.50 48.57
C ARG A 235 24.87 -42.58 48.86
N ASN A 236 25.34 -43.70 49.41
CA ASN A 236 26.76 -43.88 49.74
C ASN A 236 27.64 -43.89 48.49
N GLU A 237 27.21 -44.54 47.42
CA GLU A 237 27.95 -44.57 46.14
C GLU A 237 27.98 -43.19 45.47
N PHE A 238 26.89 -42.42 45.52
CA PHE A 238 26.89 -41.03 45.07
C PHE A 238 27.84 -40.16 45.90
N THR A 239 27.80 -40.29 47.24
CA THR A 239 28.67 -39.55 48.16
C THR A 239 30.14 -39.89 47.91
N ALA A 240 30.47 -41.17 47.74
CA ALA A 240 31.82 -41.62 47.43
C ALA A 240 32.34 -41.06 46.08
N LEU A 241 31.44 -40.85 45.10
CA LEU A 241 31.79 -40.24 43.82
C LEU A 241 32.05 -38.74 43.97
N VAL A 242 31.24 -38.05 44.77
CA VAL A 242 31.44 -36.63 45.14
C VAL A 242 32.76 -36.47 45.92
N ASP A 243 33.06 -37.34 46.88
CA ASP A 243 34.32 -37.32 47.63
C ASP A 243 35.54 -37.56 46.73
N GLU A 244 35.43 -38.44 45.75
CA GLU A 244 36.50 -38.66 44.76
C GLU A 244 36.68 -37.43 43.85
N ALA A 245 35.60 -36.76 43.46
CA ALA A 245 35.64 -35.48 42.76
C ALA A 245 36.33 -34.37 43.58
N PHE A 246 36.04 -34.27 44.89
CA PHE A 246 36.73 -33.33 45.79
C PHE A 246 38.22 -33.69 45.95
N SER A 247 38.54 -34.98 46.08
CA SER A 247 39.93 -35.47 46.14
C SER A 247 40.71 -35.12 44.87
N ILE A 248 40.09 -35.22 43.68
CA ILE A 248 40.70 -34.80 42.41
C ILE A 248 41.10 -33.32 42.46
N ILE A 249 40.22 -32.46 42.98
CA ILE A 249 40.49 -31.02 43.11
C ILE A 249 41.59 -30.76 44.13
N GLN A 250 41.51 -31.35 45.31
CA GLN A 250 42.51 -31.19 46.38
C GLN A 250 43.91 -31.64 45.93
N ASN A 251 43.99 -32.76 45.20
CA ASN A 251 45.26 -33.27 44.65
C ASN A 251 45.81 -32.38 43.53
N CYS A 252 44.96 -31.70 42.75
CA CYS A 252 45.40 -30.75 41.74
C CYS A 252 45.84 -29.41 42.32
N VAL A 253 45.28 -29.02 43.47
CA VAL A 253 45.63 -27.81 44.21
C VAL A 253 46.94 -27.97 44.99
N ASN A 254 47.16 -29.13 45.61
CA ASN A 254 48.32 -29.42 46.47
C ASN A 254 49.52 -30.05 45.71
N ALA A 255 49.47 -30.16 44.38
CA ALA A 255 50.57 -30.73 43.62
C ALA A 255 51.81 -29.84 43.70
N GLU A 256 52.98 -30.42 44.08
CA GLU A 256 54.30 -29.76 44.12
C GLU A 256 54.82 -29.40 42.71
N THR A 257 54.04 -28.63 41.95
CA THR A 257 54.26 -28.27 40.56
C THR A 257 53.87 -26.81 40.34
N VAL A 258 54.53 -26.13 39.40
CA VAL A 258 54.27 -24.71 39.06
C VAL A 258 52.80 -24.47 38.65
N ASP A 259 52.15 -25.48 38.09
CA ASP A 259 50.74 -25.41 37.70
C ASP A 259 49.77 -25.64 38.87
N GLY A 260 50.18 -26.35 39.94
CA GLY A 260 49.42 -26.51 41.17
C GLY A 260 49.28 -25.21 41.97
N GLU A 261 50.38 -24.47 42.14
CA GLU A 261 50.38 -23.16 42.82
C GLU A 261 49.57 -22.10 42.05
N ARG A 262 49.63 -22.13 40.71
CA ARG A 262 48.77 -21.29 39.85
C ARG A 262 47.29 -21.65 39.97
N THR A 263 46.99 -22.94 40.11
CA THR A 263 45.63 -23.44 40.29
C THR A 263 45.04 -23.02 41.63
N TYR A 264 45.82 -23.10 42.71
CA TYR A 264 45.44 -22.61 44.05
C TYR A 264 45.15 -21.11 44.06
N ASN A 265 46.07 -20.29 43.53
CA ASN A 265 45.92 -18.84 43.49
C ASN A 265 44.73 -18.40 42.63
N LEU A 266 44.45 -19.11 41.53
CA LEU A 266 43.31 -18.84 40.65
C LEU A 266 41.98 -19.15 41.35
N LEU A 267 41.86 -20.30 42.03
CA LEU A 267 40.65 -20.65 42.78
C LEU A 267 40.39 -19.66 43.93
N ASN A 268 41.43 -19.24 44.67
CA ASN A 268 41.29 -18.20 45.70
C ASN A 268 40.88 -16.84 45.11
N SER A 269 41.35 -16.48 43.90
CA SER A 269 40.94 -15.24 43.23
C SER A 269 39.47 -15.25 42.78
N ILE A 270 38.95 -16.42 42.38
CA ILE A 270 37.55 -16.60 41.95
C ILE A 270 36.62 -16.52 43.17
N VAL A 271 36.99 -17.16 44.28
CA VAL A 271 36.23 -17.13 45.54
C VAL A 271 36.21 -15.72 46.15
N THR A 272 37.31 -14.95 46.04
CA THR A 272 37.36 -13.56 46.53
C THR A 272 36.61 -12.56 45.64
N GLN A 273 36.55 -12.79 44.32
CA GLN A 273 35.77 -11.96 43.38
C GLN A 273 34.25 -12.21 43.46
N HIS A 274 33.83 -13.42 43.80
CA HIS A 274 32.41 -13.80 43.87
C HIS A 274 32.00 -14.22 45.28
N LYS A 275 31.66 -13.24 46.13
CA LYS A 275 31.33 -13.44 47.57
C LYS A 275 30.21 -14.45 47.90
N ASN A 276 29.39 -14.85 46.92
CA ASN A 276 28.22 -15.72 47.11
C ASN A 276 28.32 -17.08 46.39
N VAL A 277 29.50 -17.45 45.86
CA VAL A 277 29.67 -18.70 45.09
C VAL A 277 30.52 -19.68 45.88
N ASP A 278 29.91 -20.77 46.36
CA ASP A 278 30.63 -21.89 46.98
C ASP A 278 31.13 -22.86 45.91
N LEU A 279 32.45 -22.99 45.81
CA LEU A 279 33.11 -23.91 44.87
C LEU A 279 32.72 -25.36 45.13
N ASN A 280 32.53 -25.76 46.39
CA ASN A 280 32.16 -27.12 46.73
C ASN A 280 30.75 -27.45 46.22
N SER A 281 29.81 -26.51 46.37
CA SER A 281 28.48 -26.59 45.76
C SER A 281 28.52 -26.68 44.23
N LEU A 282 29.41 -25.96 43.54
CA LEU A 282 29.53 -26.01 42.09
C LEU A 282 30.08 -27.35 41.59
N VAL A 283 31.06 -27.91 42.30
CA VAL A 283 31.64 -29.22 41.99
C VAL A 283 30.62 -30.33 42.22
N HIS A 284 29.86 -30.24 43.31
CA HIS A 284 28.75 -31.15 43.59
C HIS A 284 27.71 -31.10 42.45
N GLU A 285 27.26 -29.91 42.04
CA GLU A 285 26.29 -29.74 40.94
C GLU A 285 26.82 -30.33 39.62
N TYR A 286 28.13 -30.23 39.36
CA TYR A 286 28.76 -30.84 38.20
C TYR A 286 28.75 -32.37 38.25
N VAL A 287 29.07 -32.97 39.41
CA VAL A 287 28.98 -34.42 39.62
C VAL A 287 27.55 -34.90 39.45
N GLU A 288 26.60 -34.19 40.05
CA GLU A 288 25.18 -34.46 40.02
C GLU A 288 24.65 -34.50 38.58
N LEU A 289 24.90 -33.46 37.77
CA LEU A 289 24.44 -33.38 36.38
C LEU A 289 24.99 -34.53 35.50
N ASN A 290 26.23 -34.97 35.76
CA ASN A 290 26.86 -36.06 34.99
C ASN A 290 26.32 -37.45 35.34
N ILE A 291 25.85 -37.65 36.58
CA ILE A 291 25.40 -38.96 37.07
C ILE A 291 23.88 -39.07 37.33
N TYR A 292 23.15 -37.94 37.25
CA TYR A 292 21.71 -37.84 37.54
C TYR A 292 20.90 -38.97 36.92
N ASN A 293 21.01 -39.17 35.61
CA ASN A 293 20.24 -40.20 34.91
C ASN A 293 20.48 -41.63 35.44
N LYS A 294 21.68 -41.90 35.96
CA LYS A 294 22.04 -43.21 36.51
C LYS A 294 21.49 -43.38 37.93
N VAL A 295 21.69 -42.37 38.78
CA VAL A 295 21.13 -42.34 40.15
C VAL A 295 19.61 -42.37 40.12
N TRP A 296 18.97 -41.55 39.28
CA TRP A 296 17.52 -41.51 39.08
C TRP A 296 16.96 -42.86 38.63
N SER A 297 17.63 -43.56 37.71
CA SER A 297 17.19 -44.88 37.26
C SER A 297 17.24 -45.92 38.39
N GLN A 298 18.24 -45.87 39.27
CA GLN A 298 18.34 -46.76 40.43
C GLN A 298 17.27 -46.45 41.48
N LEU A 299 17.01 -45.17 41.74
CA LEU A 299 15.94 -44.74 42.65
C LEU A 299 14.58 -45.24 42.15
N LEU A 300 14.24 -45.03 40.88
CA LEU A 300 13.00 -45.55 40.31
C LEU A 300 12.92 -47.07 40.39
N PHE A 301 14.03 -47.77 40.11
CA PHE A 301 14.08 -49.23 40.22
C PHE A 301 13.80 -49.71 41.65
N GLN A 302 14.34 -49.02 42.67
CA GLN A 302 14.13 -49.36 44.08
C GLN A 302 12.70 -49.03 44.57
N TYR A 303 12.11 -47.91 44.16
CA TYR A 303 10.72 -47.56 44.50
C TYR A 303 9.69 -48.49 43.82
N GLN A 304 10.05 -49.13 42.70
CA GLN A 304 9.17 -50.07 42.00
C GLN A 304 9.33 -51.54 42.45
N ASN A 305 10.47 -51.93 43.03
CA ASN A 305 10.82 -53.33 43.32
C ASN A 305 11.37 -53.53 44.76
N TYR A 306 10.74 -52.90 45.75
CA TYR A 306 11.16 -52.99 47.15
C TYR A 306 10.89 -54.38 47.76
N GLU A 307 11.85 -54.93 48.52
CA GLU A 307 11.68 -56.16 49.33
C GLU A 307 12.05 -55.91 50.81
N VAL A 308 11.38 -56.62 51.71
CA VAL A 308 11.35 -56.40 53.18
C VAL A 308 12.70 -56.68 53.88
N ASP A 309 13.64 -57.40 53.25
CA ASP A 309 14.87 -57.92 53.87
C ASP A 309 16.09 -56.96 53.82
N ASP A 310 15.88 -55.67 53.49
CA ASP A 310 16.96 -54.67 53.30
C ASP A 310 17.55 -54.07 54.60
N GLY A 311 17.10 -54.49 55.79
CA GLY A 311 17.72 -54.13 57.07
C GLY A 311 17.73 -52.64 57.45
N LEU A 312 16.64 -51.90 57.16
CA LEU A 312 16.56 -50.44 57.38
C LEU A 312 15.78 -50.02 58.65
N TYR A 313 16.18 -48.88 59.22
CA TYR A 313 15.42 -48.09 60.21
C TYR A 313 14.11 -47.57 59.60
N GLU A 314 13.09 -47.30 60.42
CA GLU A 314 11.71 -46.99 59.97
C GLU A 314 11.58 -45.79 59.00
N ASP A 315 12.52 -44.84 59.00
CA ASP A 315 12.39 -43.54 58.30
C ASP A 315 12.79 -43.54 56.81
N ASP A 316 13.42 -44.60 56.28
CA ASP A 316 13.96 -44.63 54.89
C ASP A 316 13.28 -45.72 54.00
N LYS A 317 12.02 -46.05 54.24
CA LYS A 317 11.28 -47.06 53.44
C LYS A 317 10.76 -46.46 52.12
N PRO A 318 11.04 -47.05 50.94
CA PRO A 318 10.49 -46.60 49.66
C PRO A 318 9.03 -47.06 49.50
N GLU A 319 8.10 -46.31 50.10
CA GLU A 319 6.66 -46.54 49.92
C GLU A 319 6.10 -45.60 48.83
N LEU A 320 5.39 -46.16 47.84
CA LEU A 320 4.73 -45.40 46.78
C LEU A 320 3.25 -45.24 47.12
N ILE A 321 2.88 -44.06 47.61
CA ILE A 321 1.52 -43.73 48.07
C ILE A 321 0.71 -43.15 46.90
N LEU A 322 1.31 -42.23 46.15
CA LEU A 322 0.72 -41.51 45.02
C LEU A 322 0.75 -42.36 43.75
N THR A 323 -0.10 -43.39 43.74
CA THR A 323 -0.24 -44.28 42.59
C THR A 323 -1.06 -43.66 41.46
N PRO A 324 -0.89 -44.11 40.20
CA PRO A 324 -1.74 -43.68 39.08
C PRO A 324 -3.24 -43.90 39.33
N ASN A 325 -3.61 -44.93 40.10
CA ASN A 325 -5.00 -45.17 40.49
C ASN A 325 -5.51 -44.08 41.42
N LEU A 326 -4.74 -43.70 42.44
CA LEU A 326 -5.11 -42.64 43.37
C LEU A 326 -5.27 -41.28 42.66
N TYR A 327 -4.37 -40.94 41.73
CA TYR A 327 -4.49 -39.74 40.90
C TYR A 327 -5.74 -39.74 40.02
N ARG A 328 -6.15 -40.91 39.51
CA ARG A 328 -7.38 -41.05 38.73
C ARG A 328 -8.60 -40.86 39.62
N ASP A 329 -8.62 -41.52 40.77
CA ASP A 329 -9.77 -41.53 41.68
C ASP A 329 -10.04 -40.11 42.26
N LEU A 330 -9.01 -39.27 42.40
CA LEU A 330 -9.11 -37.87 42.85
C LEU A 330 -9.10 -36.82 41.71
N SER A 331 -9.16 -37.25 40.44
CA SER A 331 -8.96 -36.36 39.28
C SER A 331 -10.01 -35.26 39.07
N CYS A 332 -11.17 -35.36 39.74
CA CYS A 332 -12.25 -34.37 39.68
C CYS A 332 -12.51 -33.71 41.03
N LEU A 333 -11.56 -33.80 41.96
CA LEU A 333 -11.62 -33.09 43.23
C LEU A 333 -11.62 -31.57 43.00
N SER A 334 -12.46 -30.84 43.74
CA SER A 334 -12.65 -29.39 43.65
C SER A 334 -12.26 -28.72 44.97
N LEU A 335 -11.85 -27.45 44.93
CA LEU A 335 -11.50 -26.65 46.10
C LEU A 335 -12.65 -26.53 47.12
N ASN A 336 -13.90 -26.58 46.65
CA ASN A 336 -15.08 -26.43 47.51
C ASN A 336 -15.27 -27.61 48.47
N HIS A 337 -14.56 -28.73 48.24
CA HIS A 337 -14.65 -29.95 49.05
C HIS A 337 -13.49 -30.12 50.03
N LEU A 338 -12.68 -29.07 50.22
CA LEU A 338 -11.49 -29.09 51.08
C LEU A 338 -11.60 -28.10 52.25
N ASP A 339 -12.83 -27.76 52.65
CA ASP A 339 -13.16 -26.88 53.79
C ASP A 339 -12.32 -25.60 53.88
N ILE A 340 -12.07 -24.97 52.72
CA ILE A 340 -11.24 -23.76 52.64
C ILE A 340 -12.06 -22.55 53.14
N PRO A 341 -11.58 -21.80 54.15
CA PRO A 341 -12.30 -20.64 54.69
C PRO A 341 -12.23 -19.48 53.70
N VAL A 342 -13.27 -19.31 52.87
CA VAL A 342 -13.41 -18.18 51.96
C VAL A 342 -14.67 -17.40 52.31
N ASP A 343 -14.49 -16.22 52.92
CA ASP A 343 -15.60 -15.35 53.35
C ASP A 343 -16.40 -14.77 52.17
N GLU A 344 -15.72 -14.53 51.03
CA GLU A 344 -16.30 -13.87 49.85
C GLU A 344 -16.17 -14.73 48.58
N PRO A 345 -17.26 -14.99 47.83
CA PRO A 345 -17.26 -15.92 46.69
C PRO A 345 -16.23 -15.63 45.59
N TRP A 346 -15.85 -14.37 45.35
CA TRP A 346 -14.87 -14.01 44.32
C TRP A 346 -13.42 -14.33 44.70
N ASN A 347 -13.10 -14.48 45.98
CA ASN A 347 -11.76 -14.87 46.44
C ASN A 347 -11.43 -16.31 46.05
N LEU A 348 -12.45 -17.15 45.87
CA LEU A 348 -12.31 -18.52 45.37
C LEU A 348 -11.76 -18.53 43.93
N ASN A 349 -12.16 -17.60 43.06
CA ASN A 349 -11.61 -17.48 41.70
C ASN A 349 -10.12 -17.14 41.69
N VAL A 350 -9.66 -16.36 42.68
CA VAL A 350 -8.24 -16.04 42.86
C VAL A 350 -7.47 -17.29 43.29
N LEU A 351 -8.02 -18.09 44.20
CA LEU A 351 -7.42 -19.36 44.63
C LEU A 351 -7.38 -20.38 43.48
N TYR A 352 -8.42 -20.50 42.66
CA TYR A 352 -8.41 -21.35 41.47
C TYR A 352 -7.29 -20.97 40.50
N ARG A 353 -7.10 -19.67 40.24
CA ARG A 353 -5.99 -19.20 39.40
C ARG A 353 -4.62 -19.56 40.01
N ARG A 354 -4.41 -19.30 41.30
CA ARG A 354 -3.17 -19.65 42.00
C ARG A 354 -2.88 -21.15 41.95
N VAL A 355 -3.91 -21.99 42.14
CA VAL A 355 -3.78 -23.45 42.06
C VAL A 355 -3.42 -23.89 40.64
N SER A 356 -4.07 -23.33 39.61
CA SER A 356 -3.75 -23.61 38.20
C SER A 356 -2.29 -23.28 37.88
N ASP A 357 -1.84 -22.08 38.24
CA ASP A 357 -0.47 -21.63 38.00
C ASP A 357 0.55 -22.48 38.78
N ALA A 358 0.21 -22.87 40.02
CA ALA A 358 1.04 -23.77 40.83
C ALA A 358 1.09 -25.19 40.27
N ILE A 359 0.00 -25.72 39.71
CA ILE A 359 -0.04 -27.02 39.00
C ILE A 359 0.89 -26.97 37.80
N GLU A 360 0.84 -25.90 36.99
CA GLU A 360 1.72 -25.75 35.83
C GLU A 360 3.20 -25.76 36.26
N GLN A 361 3.57 -25.01 37.31
CA GLN A 361 4.94 -25.04 37.84
C GLN A 361 5.32 -26.41 38.41
N PHE A 362 4.45 -27.04 39.22
CA PHE A 362 4.76 -28.29 39.91
C PHE A 362 4.85 -29.47 38.93
N SER A 363 4.01 -29.49 37.88
CA SER A 363 4.01 -30.54 36.85
C SER A 363 5.34 -30.62 36.07
N GLN A 364 6.10 -29.53 35.99
CA GLN A 364 7.41 -29.50 35.35
C GLN A 364 8.44 -30.41 36.03
N LEU A 365 8.19 -30.85 37.28
CA LEU A 365 9.03 -31.87 37.93
C LEU A 365 9.12 -33.16 37.10
N ALA A 366 8.09 -33.49 36.31
CA ALA A 366 8.07 -34.65 35.44
C ALA A 366 8.94 -34.50 34.16
N ASN A 367 9.42 -33.28 33.85
CA ASN A 367 10.19 -33.03 32.63
C ASN A 367 11.59 -33.63 32.69
N SER A 368 12.03 -34.23 31.58
CA SER A 368 13.38 -34.82 31.47
C SER A 368 14.53 -33.79 31.49
N THR A 369 14.21 -32.50 31.41
CA THR A 369 15.17 -31.38 31.46
C THR A 369 15.53 -30.99 32.89
N VAL A 370 14.75 -31.41 33.88
CA VAL A 370 15.00 -31.17 35.31
C VAL A 370 15.96 -32.25 35.82
N ALA A 371 17.26 -31.92 35.80
CA ALA A 371 18.35 -32.89 35.97
C ALA A 371 19.23 -32.64 37.20
N ASN A 372 18.83 -31.72 38.08
CA ASN A 372 19.49 -31.52 39.37
C ASN A 372 18.50 -31.10 40.47
N GLN A 373 18.95 -31.17 41.71
CA GLN A 373 18.20 -30.90 42.94
C GLN A 373 17.82 -29.43 43.01
N LYS A 374 18.70 -28.51 42.61
CA LYS A 374 18.45 -27.07 42.60
C LYS A 374 17.24 -26.68 41.74
N GLN A 375 17.10 -27.26 40.55
CA GLN A 375 15.94 -27.05 39.68
C GLN A 375 14.67 -27.63 40.30
N LYS A 376 14.72 -28.84 40.88
CA LYS A 376 13.56 -29.44 41.57
C LYS A 376 13.10 -28.60 42.77
N VAL A 377 14.04 -28.12 43.59
CA VAL A 377 13.77 -27.24 44.73
C VAL A 377 13.14 -25.93 44.27
N LEU A 378 13.64 -25.32 43.19
CA LEU A 378 13.08 -24.09 42.63
C LEU A 378 11.62 -24.27 42.19
N LEU A 379 11.30 -25.36 41.51
CA LEU A 379 9.93 -25.64 41.05
C LEU A 379 8.96 -25.79 42.23
N ILE A 380 9.34 -26.53 43.27
CA ILE A 380 8.50 -26.71 44.45
C ILE A 380 8.36 -25.38 45.24
N LYS A 381 9.45 -24.62 45.39
CA LYS A 381 9.42 -23.29 46.03
C LYS A 381 8.50 -22.32 45.28
N ASN A 382 8.59 -22.28 43.95
CA ASN A 382 7.75 -21.42 43.13
C ASN A 382 6.28 -21.81 43.23
N ALA A 383 5.96 -23.11 43.22
CA ALA A 383 4.59 -23.59 43.38
C ALA A 383 3.99 -23.12 44.72
N VAL A 384 4.71 -23.26 45.84
CA VAL A 384 4.23 -22.78 47.16
C VAL A 384 4.16 -21.25 47.23
N ASN A 385 5.11 -20.54 46.61
CA ASN A 385 5.06 -19.07 46.54
C ASN A 385 3.85 -18.56 45.74
N ILE A 386 3.46 -19.26 44.68
CA ILE A 386 2.25 -18.93 43.91
C ILE A 386 1.00 -19.11 44.76
N LEU A 387 0.92 -20.20 45.55
CA LEU A 387 -0.21 -20.43 46.44
C LEU A 387 -0.33 -19.34 47.52
N THR A 388 0.78 -18.96 48.14
CA THR A 388 0.80 -18.01 49.26
C THR A 388 0.76 -16.54 48.83
N THR A 389 1.50 -16.16 47.79
CA THR A 389 1.71 -14.75 47.37
C THR A 389 1.14 -14.41 45.99
N GLY A 390 0.68 -15.39 45.21
CA GLY A 390 0.14 -15.17 43.85
C GLY A 390 1.20 -14.89 42.78
N SER A 391 2.49 -15.02 43.09
CA SER A 391 3.58 -14.78 42.14
C SER A 391 4.77 -15.72 42.41
N PRO A 392 5.44 -16.24 41.36
CA PRO A 392 6.63 -17.08 41.51
C PRO A 392 7.85 -16.31 42.04
N ALA A 393 7.88 -14.98 41.96
CA ALA A 393 9.03 -14.14 42.31
C ALA A 393 8.86 -13.33 43.61
N GLY A 394 7.77 -13.53 44.36
CA GLY A 394 7.51 -12.77 45.60
C GLY A 394 7.31 -11.25 45.42
N GLY A 395 6.99 -10.79 44.20
CA GLY A 395 6.77 -9.38 43.88
C GLY A 395 5.31 -8.95 44.04
N ASN A 396 5.11 -7.76 44.62
CA ASN A 396 3.85 -7.03 44.90
C ASN A 396 2.54 -7.82 44.76
N SER A 397 2.04 -8.20 45.93
CA SER A 397 0.76 -8.86 46.18
C SER A 397 -0.46 -8.07 45.68
N SER A 398 -1.46 -8.82 45.20
CA SER A 398 -2.86 -8.47 45.45
C SER A 398 -3.06 -8.40 46.98
N PRO A 399 -3.46 -7.26 47.57
CA PRO A 399 -3.32 -7.02 49.01
C PRO A 399 -4.25 -7.83 49.93
N ASP A 400 -5.21 -8.62 49.42
CA ASP A 400 -6.37 -8.98 50.24
C ASP A 400 -6.48 -10.45 50.71
N LEU A 401 -5.60 -11.38 50.27
CA LEU A 401 -5.76 -12.80 50.63
C LEU A 401 -4.47 -13.42 51.21
N VAL A 402 -4.42 -13.50 52.54
CA VAL A 402 -3.41 -14.21 53.32
C VAL A 402 -3.83 -15.67 53.47
N VAL A 403 -2.95 -16.61 53.12
CA VAL A 403 -3.19 -18.05 53.22
C VAL A 403 -2.57 -18.56 54.52
N ASP A 404 -3.39 -19.11 55.42
CA ASP A 404 -2.92 -19.80 56.63
C ASP A 404 -2.45 -21.23 56.34
N ALA A 405 -1.91 -21.91 57.36
CA ALA A 405 -1.34 -23.25 57.20
C ALA A 405 -2.39 -24.30 56.79
N ASP A 406 -3.61 -24.22 57.34
CA ASP A 406 -4.68 -25.17 57.05
C ASP A 406 -5.19 -24.99 55.61
N THR A 407 -5.38 -23.75 55.15
CA THR A 407 -5.71 -23.45 53.75
C THR A 407 -4.61 -23.91 52.80
N LEU A 408 -3.33 -23.72 53.18
CA LEU A 408 -2.21 -24.14 52.36
C LEU A 408 -2.20 -25.66 52.11
N ILE A 409 -2.56 -26.47 53.12
CA ILE A 409 -2.67 -27.92 52.98
C ILE A 409 -3.76 -28.29 51.96
N GLY A 410 -4.94 -27.67 52.03
CA GLY A 410 -6.03 -27.88 51.05
C GLY A 410 -5.61 -27.51 49.62
N LEU A 411 -4.93 -26.36 49.45
CA LEU A 411 -4.42 -25.95 48.14
C LEU A 411 -3.31 -26.89 47.63
N LEU A 412 -2.44 -27.40 48.51
CA LEU A 412 -1.39 -28.35 48.15
C LEU A 412 -1.93 -29.72 47.77
N ILE A 413 -3.01 -30.19 48.40
CA ILE A 413 -3.72 -31.41 47.96
C ILE A 413 -4.12 -31.27 46.49
N MET A 414 -4.72 -30.13 46.10
CA MET A 414 -5.10 -29.87 44.71
C MET A 414 -3.90 -29.86 43.77
N VAL A 415 -2.80 -29.21 44.15
CA VAL A 415 -1.58 -29.16 43.32
C VAL A 415 -0.97 -30.55 43.14
N VAL A 416 -0.82 -31.33 44.23
CA VAL A 416 -0.23 -32.68 44.18
C VAL A 416 -1.09 -33.63 43.35
N VAL A 417 -2.41 -33.64 43.56
CA VAL A 417 -3.34 -34.54 42.85
C VAL A 417 -3.43 -34.20 41.36
N HIS A 418 -3.60 -32.91 41.01
CA HIS A 418 -3.89 -32.50 39.63
C HIS A 418 -2.65 -32.35 38.75
N SER A 419 -1.47 -32.13 39.35
CA SER A 419 -0.19 -32.13 38.61
C SER A 419 0.24 -33.51 38.13
N LYS A 420 -0.25 -34.59 38.77
CA LYS A 420 -0.02 -35.99 38.41
C LYS A 420 1.46 -36.33 38.19
N VAL A 421 2.35 -35.73 38.97
CA VAL A 421 3.79 -35.96 38.88
C VAL A 421 4.08 -37.44 39.23
N PRO A 422 4.69 -38.22 38.32
CA PRO A 422 4.95 -39.63 38.57
C PRO A 422 6.10 -39.82 39.56
N ASN A 423 5.96 -40.77 40.49
CA ASN A 423 6.97 -41.09 41.51
C ASN A 423 7.42 -39.86 42.33
N LEU A 424 6.48 -39.00 42.72
CA LEU A 424 6.77 -37.76 43.46
C LEU A 424 7.60 -38.03 44.73
N GLU A 425 7.36 -39.15 45.40
CA GLU A 425 8.11 -39.62 46.57
C GLU A 425 9.60 -39.78 46.25
N ALA A 426 9.94 -40.33 45.07
CA ALA A 426 11.32 -40.42 44.61
C ALA A 426 11.91 -39.02 44.28
N HIS A 427 11.10 -38.08 43.79
CA HIS A 427 11.51 -36.69 43.61
C HIS A 427 11.84 -36.02 44.95
N LEU A 428 11.01 -36.22 45.98
CA LEU A 428 11.23 -35.68 47.32
C LEU A 428 12.43 -36.32 48.01
N TYR A 429 12.58 -37.63 47.90
CA TYR A 429 13.77 -38.35 48.38
C TYR A 429 15.05 -37.83 47.71
N TYR A 430 14.99 -37.59 46.39
CA TYR A 430 16.10 -36.98 45.66
C TYR A 430 16.46 -35.59 46.22
N ILE A 431 15.44 -34.75 46.46
CA ILE A 431 15.61 -33.41 47.04
C ILE A 431 16.24 -33.45 48.44
N ARG A 432 15.93 -34.46 49.26
CA ARG A 432 16.47 -34.57 50.63
C ARG A 432 17.93 -35.01 50.69
N HIS A 433 18.33 -35.95 49.84
CA HIS A 433 19.57 -36.70 50.06
C HIS A 433 20.69 -36.50 49.04
N PHE A 434 20.41 -35.84 47.90
CA PHE A 434 21.39 -35.68 46.81
C PHE A 434 21.75 -34.20 46.58
N GLY A 435 21.61 -33.35 47.60
CA GLY A 435 21.95 -31.94 47.52
C GLY A 435 23.31 -31.57 48.11
N ALA A 436 23.89 -30.46 47.66
CA ALA A 436 25.20 -29.99 48.12
C ALA A 436 25.27 -29.75 49.64
N SER A 437 24.17 -29.30 50.26
CA SER A 437 24.06 -29.07 51.71
C SER A 437 24.08 -30.36 52.55
N SER A 438 23.87 -31.53 51.94
CA SER A 438 23.87 -32.82 52.63
C SER A 438 25.27 -33.47 52.71
N THR A 439 26.18 -33.08 51.81
CA THR A 439 27.53 -33.65 51.67
C THR A 439 28.65 -32.69 52.10
N CYS A 440 28.45 -31.38 51.96
CA CYS A 440 29.46 -30.37 52.31
C CYS A 440 29.28 -29.88 53.75
N LYS A 441 30.01 -30.45 54.71
CA LYS A 441 30.06 -29.95 56.10
C LYS A 441 31.03 -28.77 56.21
N SER A 442 30.63 -27.56 55.83
CA SER A 442 31.34 -26.35 56.28
C SER A 442 30.49 -25.09 56.27
N ASP A 443 30.64 -24.36 57.37
CA ASP A 443 30.40 -22.94 57.64
C ASP A 443 28.97 -22.43 57.86
N ASN A 444 28.68 -22.24 59.16
CA ASN A 444 27.57 -21.49 59.74
C ASN A 444 27.50 -20.07 59.16
N THR A 445 26.65 -19.87 58.16
CA THR A 445 26.22 -18.56 57.71
C THR A 445 24.71 -18.43 57.91
N ALA A 446 24.28 -17.42 58.66
CA ALA A 446 22.88 -17.22 59.06
C ALA A 446 21.89 -17.13 57.87
N SER A 447 22.37 -16.82 56.66
CA SER A 447 21.57 -16.79 55.43
C SER A 447 21.24 -18.18 54.86
N ALA A 448 22.12 -19.17 55.01
CA ALA A 448 21.88 -20.54 54.55
C ALA A 448 20.88 -21.29 55.45
N GLU A 449 20.83 -20.94 56.75
CA GLU A 449 19.89 -21.51 57.72
C GLU A 449 18.43 -21.09 57.43
N ILE A 450 18.19 -19.85 56.99
CA ILE A 450 16.86 -19.33 56.67
C ILE A 450 16.30 -19.95 55.37
N GLU A 451 17.13 -20.08 54.32
CA GLU A 451 16.71 -20.72 53.05
C GLU A 451 16.47 -22.23 53.19
N SER A 452 17.21 -22.89 54.10
CA SER A 452 17.00 -24.28 54.51
C SER A 452 15.72 -24.43 55.33
N GLY A 453 15.43 -23.50 56.25
CA GLY A 453 14.21 -23.50 57.06
C GLY A 453 12.92 -23.41 56.21
N TYR A 454 12.88 -22.53 55.21
CA TYR A 454 11.71 -22.43 54.32
C TYR A 454 11.54 -23.67 53.43
N LEU A 455 12.63 -24.25 52.93
CA LEU A 455 12.57 -25.51 52.18
C LEU A 455 12.02 -26.65 53.06
N ASN A 456 12.48 -26.77 54.31
CA ASN A 456 12.00 -27.78 55.24
C ASN A 456 10.53 -27.59 55.58
N TYR A 457 10.07 -26.35 55.76
CA TYR A 457 8.64 -26.05 55.91
C TYR A 457 7.83 -26.56 54.71
N ILE A 458 8.28 -26.28 53.49
CA ILE A 458 7.60 -26.74 52.27
C ILE A 458 7.56 -28.27 52.19
N LEU A 459 8.69 -28.93 52.43
CA LEU A 459 8.78 -30.40 52.40
C LEU A 459 7.87 -31.02 53.46
N SER A 460 7.83 -30.47 54.68
CA SER A 460 6.93 -30.94 55.74
C SER A 460 5.45 -30.78 55.40
N ASN A 461 5.05 -29.70 54.72
CA ASN A 461 3.67 -29.53 54.26
C ASN A 461 3.32 -30.54 53.15
N ILE A 462 4.25 -30.82 52.22
CA ILE A 462 4.05 -31.85 51.18
C ILE A 462 4.01 -33.25 51.81
N ASP A 463 4.84 -33.53 52.82
CA ASP A 463 4.79 -34.78 53.57
C ASP A 463 3.48 -34.95 54.32
N ALA A 464 2.97 -33.88 54.93
CA ALA A 464 1.67 -33.88 55.58
C ALA A 464 0.55 -34.22 54.57
N VAL A 465 0.62 -33.67 53.35
CA VAL A 465 -0.31 -34.02 52.26
C VAL A 465 -0.17 -35.49 51.85
N ILE A 466 1.06 -35.98 51.64
CA ILE A 466 1.31 -37.37 51.26
C ILE A 466 0.84 -38.33 52.37
N TYR A 467 1.08 -38.01 53.64
CA TYR A 467 0.64 -38.76 54.80
C TYR A 467 -0.90 -38.77 54.94
N HIS A 468 -1.53 -37.63 54.71
CA HIS A 468 -2.98 -37.52 54.66
C HIS A 468 -3.59 -38.37 53.54
N LEU A 469 -2.91 -38.48 52.40
CA LEU A 469 -3.27 -39.35 51.28
C LEU A 469 -2.85 -40.82 51.46
N SER A 470 -2.02 -41.16 52.47
CA SER A 470 -1.48 -42.51 52.70
C SER A 470 -2.28 -43.36 53.67
N SER A 471 -3.21 -42.75 54.44
CA SER A 471 -3.92 -43.33 55.59
C SER A 471 -4.97 -44.40 55.23
N SER A 472 -4.61 -45.33 54.35
CA SER A 472 -5.40 -46.50 53.98
C SER A 472 -5.27 -47.67 54.96
N ASN A 473 -4.24 -47.71 55.83
CA ASN A 473 -3.87 -48.95 56.54
C ASN A 473 -3.66 -48.87 58.06
N LYS A 474 -4.06 -47.79 58.76
CA LYS A 474 -4.12 -47.80 60.23
C LYS A 474 -5.57 -47.57 60.69
N LEU A 475 -6.09 -48.58 61.39
CA LEU A 475 -7.43 -48.60 61.98
C LEU A 475 -7.69 -47.30 62.77
N GLU A 476 -8.88 -46.74 62.53
CA GLU A 476 -9.62 -45.74 63.33
C GLU A 476 -9.69 -44.26 62.87
N SER A 477 -9.02 -43.80 61.79
CA SER A 477 -9.22 -42.40 61.30
C SER A 477 -9.31 -42.21 59.76
N GLY A 478 -9.74 -43.23 59.01
CA GLY A 478 -9.80 -43.19 57.53
C GLY A 478 -11.10 -42.67 56.90
N SER A 479 -11.61 -41.49 57.28
CA SER A 479 -12.83 -40.89 56.70
C SER A 479 -12.55 -39.94 55.51
N HIS A 480 -11.58 -39.03 55.65
CA HIS A 480 -11.45 -37.87 54.74
C HIS A 480 -10.98 -38.22 53.32
N LEU A 481 -10.04 -39.16 53.14
CA LEU A 481 -9.63 -39.61 51.79
C LEU A 481 -10.78 -40.31 51.04
N LYS A 482 -11.57 -41.15 51.73
CA LYS A 482 -12.72 -41.83 51.12
C LYS A 482 -13.79 -40.82 50.71
N GLU A 483 -13.98 -39.79 51.52
CA GLU A 483 -14.89 -38.69 51.25
C GLU A 483 -14.43 -37.85 50.05
N MET A 484 -13.15 -37.47 49.97
CA MET A 484 -12.57 -36.80 48.80
C MET A 484 -12.70 -37.63 47.50
N ILE A 485 -12.48 -38.95 47.57
CA ILE A 485 -12.71 -39.85 46.42
C ILE A 485 -14.19 -39.85 46.04
N SER A 486 -15.11 -39.87 47.01
CA SER A 486 -16.54 -39.78 46.75
C SER A 486 -16.93 -38.45 46.10
N PHE A 487 -16.41 -37.31 46.59
CA PHE A 487 -16.65 -35.99 46.01
C PHE A 487 -16.09 -35.88 44.59
N SER A 488 -14.89 -36.41 44.35
CA SER A 488 -14.31 -36.47 43.00
C SER A 488 -15.20 -37.28 42.05
N ALA A 489 -15.72 -38.43 42.48
CA ALA A 489 -16.65 -39.23 41.68
C ALA A 489 -17.98 -38.49 41.40
N GLN A 490 -18.56 -37.83 42.41
CA GLN A 490 -19.78 -37.03 42.25
C GLN A 490 -19.56 -35.85 41.29
N ASN A 491 -18.42 -35.16 41.38
CA ASN A 491 -18.06 -34.09 40.44
C ASN A 491 -17.88 -34.59 39.01
N TYR A 492 -17.30 -35.78 38.84
CA TYR A 492 -17.18 -36.41 37.53
C TYR A 492 -18.56 -36.71 36.94
N GLU A 493 -19.47 -37.30 37.72
CA GLU A 493 -20.85 -37.52 37.30
C GLU A 493 -21.59 -36.22 37.01
N LEU A 494 -21.43 -35.20 37.86
CA LEU A 494 -22.05 -33.88 37.68
C LEU A 494 -21.55 -33.19 36.42
N TRP A 495 -20.24 -33.16 36.17
CA TRP A 495 -19.67 -32.53 34.97
C TRP A 495 -20.18 -33.22 33.71
N TYR A 496 -20.18 -34.55 33.68
CA TYR A 496 -20.69 -35.30 32.53
C TYR A 496 -22.21 -35.12 32.37
N SER A 497 -22.94 -34.99 33.47
CA SER A 497 -24.36 -34.65 33.46
C SER A 497 -24.60 -33.24 32.95
N ILE A 498 -23.84 -32.22 33.37
CA ILE A 498 -23.94 -30.83 32.89
C ILE A 498 -23.60 -30.74 31.41
N THR A 499 -22.56 -31.42 30.92
CA THR A 499 -22.27 -31.47 29.48
C THR A 499 -23.35 -32.20 28.69
N ALA A 500 -24.11 -33.09 29.32
CA ALA A 500 -25.32 -33.69 28.74
C ALA A 500 -26.57 -32.79 28.89
N TRP A 501 -26.51 -31.71 29.69
CA TRP A 501 -27.59 -30.75 29.91
C TRP A 501 -27.47 -29.48 29.07
N ILE A 502 -26.27 -29.13 28.58
CA ILE A 502 -26.13 -28.08 27.55
C ILE A 502 -26.70 -28.65 26.25
N SER A 503 -27.96 -28.33 26.02
CA SER A 503 -28.65 -28.71 24.80
C SER A 503 -28.21 -27.82 23.65
N LEU A 504 -28.42 -28.30 22.42
CA LEU A 504 -28.29 -27.43 21.24
C LEU A 504 -29.20 -26.20 21.35
N GLU A 505 -30.36 -26.32 22.00
CA GLU A 505 -31.29 -25.22 22.22
C GLU A 505 -30.65 -24.11 23.05
N ASP A 506 -29.88 -24.46 24.08
CA ASP A 506 -29.17 -23.47 24.91
C ASP A 506 -28.17 -22.65 24.07
N ILE A 507 -27.48 -23.25 23.11
CA ILE A 507 -26.55 -22.55 22.21
C ILE A 507 -27.29 -21.69 21.18
N LEU A 508 -28.39 -22.20 20.63
CA LEU A 508 -29.18 -21.49 19.60
C LEU A 508 -29.94 -20.29 20.17
N PHE A 509 -30.40 -20.38 21.40
CA PHE A 509 -31.17 -19.34 22.07
C PHE A 509 -30.35 -18.47 23.04
N ASP A 510 -29.06 -18.76 23.24
CA ASP A 510 -28.17 -17.89 24.00
C ASP A 510 -27.93 -16.57 23.26
N VAL A 511 -28.34 -15.49 23.92
CA VAL A 511 -28.26 -14.13 23.42
C VAL A 511 -27.89 -13.22 24.57
N ASN A 512 -26.89 -12.36 24.35
CA ASN A 512 -26.51 -11.33 25.30
C ASN A 512 -27.71 -10.41 25.59
N THR A 513 -28.10 -10.34 26.87
CA THR A 513 -29.29 -9.61 27.31
C THR A 513 -29.22 -8.09 27.09
N SER A 514 -28.01 -7.54 27.01
CA SER A 514 -27.78 -6.10 26.82
C SER A 514 -27.64 -5.71 25.35
N THR A 515 -26.98 -6.53 24.54
CA THR A 515 -26.65 -6.20 23.14
C THR A 515 -27.52 -6.92 22.12
N GLY A 516 -28.18 -8.03 22.51
CA GLY A 516 -28.93 -8.88 21.59
C GLY A 516 -28.04 -9.75 20.71
N GLN A 517 -26.72 -9.82 20.98
CA GLN A 517 -25.78 -10.61 20.18
C GLN A 517 -25.84 -12.07 20.56
N ASN A 518 -25.89 -12.96 19.56
CA ASN A 518 -25.73 -14.39 19.80
C ASN A 518 -24.25 -14.74 20.06
N LEU A 519 -24.01 -15.96 20.56
CA LEU A 519 -22.68 -16.42 20.95
C LEU A 519 -21.64 -16.30 19.82
N LEU A 520 -22.01 -16.60 18.57
CA LEU A 520 -21.09 -16.49 17.42
C LEU A 520 -20.75 -15.04 17.07
N MET A 521 -21.70 -14.10 17.16
CA MET A 521 -21.43 -12.67 16.95
C MET A 521 -20.43 -12.15 17.98
N LEU A 522 -20.57 -12.57 19.24
CA LEU A 522 -19.66 -12.18 20.32
C LEU A 522 -18.26 -12.77 20.09
N ALA A 523 -18.16 -14.05 19.75
CA ALA A 523 -16.87 -14.70 19.45
C ALA A 523 -16.13 -14.04 18.28
N LEU A 524 -16.87 -13.66 17.22
CA LEU A 524 -16.31 -12.90 16.09
C LEU A 524 -15.84 -11.51 16.52
N GLN A 525 -16.59 -10.82 17.37
CA GLN A 525 -16.24 -9.49 17.85
C GLN A 525 -14.99 -9.49 18.77
N GLU A 526 -14.83 -10.52 19.59
CA GLU A 526 -13.66 -10.69 20.47
C GLU A 526 -12.43 -11.25 19.72
N GLU A 527 -12.56 -11.56 18.44
CA GLU A 527 -11.47 -12.03 17.55
C GLU A 527 -10.78 -13.31 18.07
N VAL A 528 -11.57 -14.27 18.59
CA VAL A 528 -11.07 -15.58 19.08
C VAL A 528 -11.44 -16.70 18.10
N PRO A 529 -10.59 -16.99 17.08
CA PRO A 529 -10.93 -17.90 16.00
C PRO A 529 -11.12 -19.35 16.46
N GLU A 530 -10.44 -19.79 17.52
CA GLU A 530 -10.60 -21.15 18.06
C GLU A 530 -12.03 -21.38 18.57
N ILE A 531 -12.59 -20.38 19.27
CA ILE A 531 -13.97 -20.43 19.77
C ILE A 531 -14.96 -20.34 18.62
N VAL A 532 -14.69 -19.50 17.62
CA VAL A 532 -15.51 -19.41 16.40
C VAL A 532 -15.57 -20.76 15.68
N GLU A 533 -14.42 -21.43 15.55
CA GLU A 533 -14.33 -22.76 14.93
C GLU A 533 -15.13 -23.80 15.72
N ASP A 534 -14.95 -23.87 17.04
CA ASP A 534 -15.67 -24.78 17.93
C ASP A 534 -17.20 -24.58 17.86
N ILE A 535 -17.66 -23.32 17.91
CA ILE A 535 -19.09 -22.98 17.79
C ILE A 535 -19.63 -23.43 16.42
N LEU A 536 -18.90 -23.13 15.34
CA LEU A 536 -19.32 -23.53 14.01
C LEU A 536 -19.38 -25.06 13.86
N ASP A 537 -18.41 -25.79 14.40
CA ASP A 537 -18.39 -27.26 14.37
C ASP A 537 -19.60 -27.86 15.09
N VAL A 538 -19.92 -27.34 16.28
CA VAL A 538 -21.12 -27.76 17.03
C VAL A 538 -22.39 -27.45 16.24
N LEU A 539 -22.51 -26.25 15.66
CA LEU A 539 -23.67 -25.86 14.87
C LEU A 539 -23.82 -26.73 13.61
N PHE A 540 -22.75 -26.96 12.85
CA PHE A 540 -22.80 -27.79 11.63
C PHE A 540 -23.11 -29.27 11.93
N ALA A 541 -22.63 -29.80 13.06
CA ALA A 541 -22.87 -31.19 13.44
C ALA A 541 -24.31 -31.45 13.91
N ASN A 542 -24.96 -30.46 14.51
CA ASN A 542 -26.20 -30.67 15.27
C ASN A 542 -27.43 -29.90 14.74
N THR A 543 -27.27 -28.92 13.84
CA THR A 543 -28.39 -28.14 13.29
C THR A 543 -28.79 -28.56 11.88
N SER A 544 -30.07 -28.43 11.54
CA SER A 544 -30.51 -28.45 10.15
C SER A 544 -30.06 -27.19 9.41
N LYS A 545 -29.94 -27.27 8.08
CA LYS A 545 -29.61 -26.09 7.24
C LYS A 545 -30.52 -24.89 7.54
N ARG A 546 -31.81 -25.13 7.80
CA ARG A 546 -32.80 -24.08 8.06
C ARG A 546 -32.57 -23.39 9.42
N GLU A 547 -32.28 -24.16 10.46
CA GLU A 547 -31.96 -23.62 11.79
C GLU A 547 -30.67 -22.82 11.76
N LEU A 548 -29.64 -23.31 11.05
CA LEU A 548 -28.39 -22.60 10.87
C LEU A 548 -28.58 -21.26 10.14
N GLU A 549 -29.38 -21.24 9.07
CA GLU A 549 -29.73 -19.99 8.36
C GLU A 549 -30.47 -19.01 9.27
N LEU A 550 -31.38 -19.47 10.13
CA LEU A 550 -32.10 -18.61 11.07
C LEU A 550 -31.17 -18.05 12.16
N TYR A 551 -30.28 -18.88 12.71
CA TYR A 551 -29.31 -18.45 13.72
C TYR A 551 -28.33 -17.41 13.16
N LEU A 552 -27.72 -17.68 12.00
CA LEU A 552 -26.74 -16.79 11.38
C LEU A 552 -27.35 -15.44 10.96
N ASN A 553 -28.63 -15.44 10.57
CA ASN A 553 -29.33 -14.24 10.12
C ASN A 553 -30.26 -13.63 11.19
N SER A 554 -30.15 -14.10 12.44
CA SER A 554 -30.72 -13.42 13.60
C SER A 554 -30.10 -12.03 13.76
N ARG A 555 -30.84 -11.11 14.40
CA ARG A 555 -30.47 -9.70 14.49
C ARG A 555 -30.22 -9.30 15.94
N ASP A 556 -29.15 -8.55 16.17
CA ASP A 556 -28.88 -7.89 17.43
C ASP A 556 -29.79 -6.64 17.64
N ASN A 557 -29.61 -5.94 18.77
CA ASN A 557 -30.37 -4.73 19.08
C ASN A 557 -30.14 -3.58 18.07
N ASN A 558 -29.06 -3.62 17.31
CA ASN A 558 -28.74 -2.66 16.24
C ASN A 558 -29.19 -3.14 14.85
N GLY A 559 -29.85 -4.29 14.76
CA GLY A 559 -30.29 -4.90 13.50
C GLY A 559 -29.19 -5.60 12.71
N ARG A 560 -27.99 -5.81 13.29
CA ARG A 560 -26.85 -6.49 12.68
C ARG A 560 -26.98 -8.00 12.80
N THR A 561 -26.57 -8.70 11.76
CA THR A 561 -26.50 -10.17 11.67
C THR A 561 -25.06 -10.66 11.78
N VAL A 562 -24.82 -11.97 11.89
CA VAL A 562 -23.46 -12.57 11.89
C VAL A 562 -22.66 -12.09 10.67
N GLY A 563 -23.32 -11.93 9.53
CA GLY A 563 -22.72 -11.37 8.32
C GLY A 563 -22.01 -10.03 8.52
N HIS A 564 -22.50 -9.17 9.42
CA HIS A 564 -21.87 -7.87 9.71
C HIS A 564 -20.58 -7.99 10.53
N TYR A 565 -20.36 -9.12 11.20
CA TYR A 565 -19.20 -9.39 12.06
C TYR A 565 -18.15 -10.30 11.39
N LEU A 566 -18.49 -10.98 10.28
CA LEU A 566 -17.58 -11.89 9.57
C LEU A 566 -16.31 -11.22 9.00
N SER A 567 -16.19 -9.89 9.02
CA SER A 567 -14.92 -9.24 8.66
C SER A 567 -13.78 -9.53 9.66
N HIS A 568 -14.10 -9.98 10.88
CA HIS A 568 -13.09 -10.32 11.88
C HIS A 568 -12.48 -11.72 11.68
N ASP A 569 -13.14 -12.60 10.92
CA ASP A 569 -12.67 -13.96 10.64
C ASP A 569 -13.01 -14.39 9.20
N LEU A 570 -11.98 -14.43 8.35
CA LEU A 570 -12.10 -14.79 6.94
C LEU A 570 -12.32 -16.29 6.69
N ASP A 571 -11.96 -17.16 7.65
CA ASP A 571 -12.12 -18.60 7.53
C ASP A 571 -13.55 -19.00 7.92
N ALA A 572 -14.09 -18.36 8.95
CA ALA A 572 -15.53 -18.43 9.26
C ALA A 572 -16.37 -17.98 8.04
N MET A 573 -15.98 -16.90 7.36
CA MET A 573 -16.69 -16.43 6.17
C MET A 573 -16.70 -17.47 5.04
N ASP A 574 -15.60 -18.21 4.82
CA ASP A 574 -15.58 -19.27 3.80
C ASP A 574 -16.55 -20.41 4.14
N ARG A 575 -16.72 -20.71 5.43
CA ARG A 575 -17.62 -21.78 5.90
C ARG A 575 -19.08 -21.38 5.81
N VAL A 576 -19.45 -20.19 6.32
CA VAL A 576 -20.87 -19.80 6.47
C VAL A 576 -21.35 -18.76 5.46
N GLY A 577 -20.47 -18.16 4.65
CA GLY A 577 -20.80 -17.06 3.75
C GLY A 577 -21.90 -17.37 2.73
N HIS A 578 -22.11 -18.65 2.38
CA HIS A 578 -23.18 -19.10 1.49
C HIS A 578 -24.57 -19.19 2.17
N LEU A 579 -24.64 -19.07 3.50
CA LEU A 579 -25.87 -19.08 4.30
C LEU A 579 -26.25 -17.69 4.85
N ILE A 580 -25.37 -16.69 4.66
CA ILE A 580 -25.59 -15.31 5.10
C ILE A 580 -26.53 -14.58 4.13
N ASP A 581 -27.51 -13.87 4.68
CA ASP A 581 -28.28 -12.85 3.98
C ASP A 581 -27.45 -11.55 3.87
N TRP A 582 -26.80 -11.39 2.71
CA TRP A 582 -25.97 -10.23 2.41
C TRP A 582 -26.76 -8.94 2.14
N GLU A 583 -28.09 -9.02 1.98
CA GLU A 583 -28.97 -7.88 1.74
C GLU A 583 -29.64 -7.35 3.02
N SER A 584 -29.52 -8.08 4.14
CA SER A 584 -30.03 -7.67 5.45
C SER A 584 -29.43 -6.32 5.87
N LYS A 585 -30.30 -5.33 6.13
CA LYS A 585 -29.89 -3.99 6.59
C LYS A 585 -29.97 -3.85 8.10
N ASP A 586 -28.94 -3.25 8.68
CA ASP A 586 -28.93 -2.76 10.06
C ASP A 586 -29.81 -1.50 10.24
N VAL A 587 -29.92 -0.99 11.47
CA VAL A 587 -30.68 0.23 11.78
C VAL A 587 -30.15 1.46 11.00
N SER A 588 -28.86 1.46 10.65
CA SER A 588 -28.23 2.51 9.81
C SER A 588 -28.55 2.37 8.32
N GLY A 589 -29.16 1.27 7.89
CA GLY A 589 -29.45 0.96 6.49
C GLY A 589 -28.26 0.38 5.73
N VAL A 590 -27.25 -0.13 6.44
CA VAL A 590 -26.01 -0.71 5.91
C VAL A 590 -26.17 -2.23 5.88
N THR A 591 -25.71 -2.88 4.81
CA THR A 591 -25.69 -4.35 4.69
C THR A 591 -24.31 -4.91 5.08
N PRO A 592 -24.15 -6.23 5.30
CA PRO A 592 -22.85 -6.86 5.54
C PRO A 592 -21.78 -6.48 4.51
N LEU A 593 -22.10 -6.67 3.22
CA LEU A 593 -21.19 -6.36 2.12
C LEU A 593 -20.76 -4.88 2.10
N PHE A 594 -21.68 -3.98 2.43
CA PHE A 594 -21.42 -2.56 2.46
C PHE A 594 -20.56 -2.16 3.67
N SER A 595 -20.76 -2.82 4.82
CA SER A 595 -19.92 -2.70 6.02
C SER A 595 -18.47 -3.05 5.68
N PHE A 596 -18.25 -4.16 4.97
CA PHE A 596 -16.89 -4.61 4.62
C PHE A 596 -16.20 -3.64 3.67
N CYS A 597 -16.97 -3.05 2.74
CA CYS A 597 -16.46 -1.97 1.88
C CYS A 597 -16.06 -0.71 2.66
N ARG A 598 -16.44 -0.57 3.94
CA ARG A 598 -16.04 0.51 4.85
C ARG A 598 -14.95 0.12 5.86
N CYS A 599 -14.55 -1.14 5.94
CA CYS A 599 -13.50 -1.64 6.85
C CYS A 599 -12.08 -1.28 6.33
N TYR A 600 -11.79 0.00 6.12
CA TYR A 600 -10.57 0.45 5.44
C TYR A 600 -9.26 0.06 6.14
N ASP A 601 -9.31 -0.14 7.45
CA ASP A 601 -8.15 -0.44 8.29
C ASP A 601 -7.88 -1.96 8.42
N HIS A 602 -8.67 -2.80 7.74
CA HIS A 602 -8.49 -4.24 7.74
C HIS A 602 -7.14 -4.65 7.10
N SER A 603 -6.33 -5.42 7.82
CA SER A 603 -4.97 -5.81 7.41
C SER A 603 -4.91 -6.50 6.04
N GLN A 604 -5.94 -7.29 5.71
CA GLN A 604 -6.12 -7.99 4.43
C GLN A 604 -7.34 -7.48 3.63
N TYR A 605 -7.56 -6.18 3.58
CA TYR A 605 -8.76 -5.57 2.97
C TYR A 605 -9.09 -6.09 1.55
N GLU A 606 -8.11 -6.22 0.65
CA GLU A 606 -8.36 -6.71 -0.71
C GLU A 606 -8.84 -8.17 -0.75
N LEU A 607 -8.34 -9.01 0.16
CA LEU A 607 -8.78 -10.40 0.30
C LEU A 607 -10.19 -10.48 0.89
N LEU A 608 -10.50 -9.66 1.90
CA LEU A 608 -11.84 -9.52 2.48
C LEU A 608 -12.85 -9.17 1.38
N ILE A 609 -12.57 -8.13 0.59
CA ILE A 609 -13.42 -7.72 -0.53
C ILE A 609 -13.57 -8.85 -1.54
N LYS A 610 -12.49 -9.51 -1.94
CA LYS A 610 -12.55 -10.63 -2.88
C LYS A 610 -13.51 -11.73 -2.39
N LYS A 611 -13.27 -12.25 -1.18
CA LYS A 611 -14.07 -13.35 -0.60
C LYS A 611 -15.54 -12.96 -0.41
N ALA A 612 -15.81 -11.75 0.10
CA ALA A 612 -17.18 -11.28 0.32
C ALA A 612 -17.98 -11.17 -0.98
N PHE A 613 -17.38 -10.60 -2.03
CA PHE A 613 -18.02 -10.54 -3.34
C PHE A 613 -18.18 -11.93 -3.97
N GLU A 614 -17.20 -12.83 -3.83
CA GLU A 614 -17.33 -14.23 -4.28
C GLU A 614 -18.50 -14.95 -3.59
N CYS A 615 -18.70 -14.77 -2.27
CA CYS A 615 -19.85 -15.31 -1.54
C CYS A 615 -21.17 -14.84 -2.14
N VAL A 616 -21.31 -13.52 -2.32
CA VAL A 616 -22.53 -12.92 -2.89
C VAL A 616 -22.75 -13.43 -4.31
N TYR A 617 -21.71 -13.48 -5.13
CA TYR A 617 -21.81 -13.95 -6.51
C TYR A 617 -22.15 -15.44 -6.65
N ASN A 618 -21.82 -16.26 -5.66
CA ASN A 618 -22.12 -17.69 -5.67
C ASN A 618 -23.55 -18.00 -5.22
N GLN A 619 -24.21 -17.09 -4.50
CA GLN A 619 -25.57 -17.28 -4.00
C GLN A 619 -26.66 -16.97 -5.03
N SER A 620 -26.37 -16.22 -6.11
CA SER A 620 -27.38 -15.86 -7.11
C SER A 620 -27.05 -16.42 -8.50
N SER A 621 -28.10 -16.81 -9.22
CA SER A 621 -28.04 -17.42 -10.56
C SER A 621 -28.27 -16.42 -11.70
N GLY A 622 -28.53 -15.14 -11.39
CA GLY A 622 -28.91 -14.10 -12.35
C GLY A 622 -27.92 -12.93 -12.46
N PRO A 623 -28.22 -11.92 -13.29
CA PRO A 623 -27.41 -10.70 -13.36
C PRO A 623 -27.48 -9.94 -12.03
N PHE A 624 -26.33 -9.69 -11.41
CA PHE A 624 -26.22 -9.08 -10.08
C PHE A 624 -26.49 -7.57 -10.13
N THR A 625 -27.51 -7.13 -9.40
CA THR A 625 -27.78 -5.72 -9.12
C THR A 625 -27.45 -5.43 -7.65
N PHE A 626 -26.61 -4.44 -7.38
CA PHE A 626 -26.26 -4.06 -6.00
C PHE A 626 -27.12 -2.91 -5.45
N GLU A 627 -28.37 -2.78 -5.88
CA GLU A 627 -29.27 -1.68 -5.44
C GLU A 627 -29.62 -1.77 -3.95
N ASN A 628 -29.77 -2.99 -3.43
CA ASN A 628 -30.02 -3.23 -2.01
C ASN A 628 -28.85 -2.74 -1.14
N HIS A 629 -27.66 -2.57 -1.72
CA HIS A 629 -26.44 -2.08 -1.05
C HIS A 629 -26.20 -0.58 -1.26
N ILE A 630 -27.27 0.21 -1.36
CA ILE A 630 -27.20 1.67 -1.35
C ILE A 630 -27.59 2.17 0.06
N ASP A 631 -26.76 3.03 0.63
CA ASP A 631 -27.02 3.63 1.94
C ASP A 631 -28.07 4.74 1.89
N LYS A 632 -28.46 5.25 3.07
CA LYS A 632 -29.45 6.34 3.20
C LYS A 632 -29.02 7.67 2.54
N ASN A 633 -27.74 7.81 2.16
CA ASN A 633 -27.16 9.00 1.53
C ASN A 633 -26.95 8.80 0.01
N GLY A 634 -27.43 7.69 -0.55
CA GLY A 634 -27.28 7.37 -1.96
C GLY A 634 -25.88 6.90 -2.36
N ASN A 635 -25.00 6.55 -1.41
CA ASN A 635 -23.69 5.99 -1.72
C ASN A 635 -23.85 4.54 -2.19
N THR A 636 -23.29 4.25 -3.35
CA THR A 636 -23.16 2.87 -3.86
C THR A 636 -21.87 2.22 -3.35
N LEU A 637 -21.69 0.92 -3.61
CA LEU A 637 -20.43 0.21 -3.32
C LEU A 637 -19.20 0.90 -3.96
N LEU A 638 -19.33 1.47 -5.16
CA LEU A 638 -18.26 2.25 -5.81
C LEU A 638 -17.93 3.57 -5.08
N HIS A 639 -18.86 4.13 -4.30
CA HIS A 639 -18.57 5.32 -3.51
C HIS A 639 -17.76 4.97 -2.25
N VAL A 640 -18.06 3.84 -1.61
CA VAL A 640 -17.39 3.46 -0.35
C VAL A 640 -16.06 2.76 -0.57
N LEU A 641 -15.94 1.91 -1.58
CA LEU A 641 -14.78 1.04 -1.79
C LEU A 641 -13.43 1.79 -1.83
N SER A 642 -12.51 1.45 -0.91
CA SER A 642 -11.18 2.06 -0.82
C SER A 642 -10.21 1.57 -1.89
N LYS A 643 -10.13 0.25 -2.05
CA LYS A 643 -9.29 -0.52 -3.00
C LYS A 643 -10.07 -1.76 -3.46
N GLY A 644 -9.56 -2.54 -4.40
CA GLY A 644 -10.18 -3.84 -4.70
C GLY A 644 -11.22 -3.86 -5.83
N ILE A 645 -11.24 -2.87 -6.74
CA ILE A 645 -12.16 -2.93 -7.91
C ILE A 645 -11.95 -4.20 -8.75
N PRO A 646 -10.69 -4.59 -9.10
CA PRO A 646 -10.45 -5.85 -9.81
C PRO A 646 -10.92 -7.08 -9.03
N GLU A 647 -10.64 -7.11 -7.73
CA GLU A 647 -10.90 -8.21 -6.80
C GLU A 647 -12.40 -8.43 -6.60
N SER A 648 -13.17 -7.34 -6.46
CA SER A 648 -14.63 -7.37 -6.36
C SER A 648 -15.34 -7.74 -7.67
N GLN A 649 -14.64 -7.70 -8.81
CA GLN A 649 -15.21 -7.92 -10.15
C GLN A 649 -16.47 -7.08 -10.45
N LEU A 650 -16.63 -5.96 -9.73
CA LEU A 650 -17.86 -5.16 -9.73
C LEU A 650 -18.14 -4.54 -11.11
N LEU A 651 -17.08 -4.25 -11.88
CA LEU A 651 -17.23 -3.69 -13.23
C LEU A 651 -17.56 -4.76 -14.29
N SER A 652 -17.21 -6.03 -14.07
CA SER A 652 -17.33 -7.10 -15.08
C SER A 652 -18.54 -8.02 -14.86
N ARG A 653 -18.92 -8.30 -13.62
CA ARG A 653 -20.02 -9.23 -13.28
C ARG A 653 -21.31 -8.54 -12.84
N ALA A 654 -21.24 -7.27 -12.45
CA ALA A 654 -22.38 -6.55 -11.89
C ALA A 654 -23.01 -5.56 -12.87
N LEU A 655 -24.33 -5.43 -12.77
CA LEU A 655 -25.09 -4.34 -13.35
C LEU A 655 -25.01 -3.11 -12.43
N ILE A 656 -23.89 -2.40 -12.50
CA ILE A 656 -23.67 -1.13 -11.76
C ILE A 656 -23.54 0.09 -12.68
N ASP A 657 -24.05 1.22 -12.20
CA ASP A 657 -23.83 2.53 -12.81
C ASP A 657 -22.56 3.16 -12.22
N ILE A 658 -21.54 3.29 -13.07
CA ILE A 658 -20.26 3.89 -12.71
C ILE A 658 -20.39 5.42 -12.55
N ASN A 659 -21.41 6.01 -13.16
CA ASN A 659 -21.61 7.45 -13.21
C ASN A 659 -22.66 7.96 -12.20
N GLN A 660 -23.20 7.06 -11.37
CA GLN A 660 -24.23 7.38 -10.39
C GLN A 660 -23.73 8.42 -9.39
N VAL A 661 -24.53 9.47 -9.19
CA VAL A 661 -24.29 10.47 -8.14
C VAL A 661 -24.97 10.06 -6.84
N ASN A 662 -24.30 10.29 -5.72
CA ASN A 662 -24.95 10.23 -4.41
C ASN A 662 -25.78 11.50 -4.12
N ASP A 663 -26.48 11.54 -2.98
CA ASP A 663 -27.33 12.68 -2.60
C ASP A 663 -26.52 13.98 -2.36
N LYS A 664 -25.21 13.85 -2.15
CA LYS A 664 -24.26 14.96 -2.04
C LYS A 664 -23.65 15.37 -3.39
N LEU A 665 -24.14 14.82 -4.50
CA LEU A 665 -23.71 15.12 -5.88
C LEU A 665 -22.26 14.69 -6.21
N PHE A 666 -21.70 13.74 -5.46
CA PHE A 666 -20.41 13.16 -5.79
C PHE A 666 -20.56 11.94 -6.69
N PHE A 667 -19.72 11.86 -7.71
CA PHE A 667 -19.47 10.65 -8.50
C PHE A 667 -18.44 9.75 -7.80
N PRO A 668 -18.40 8.44 -8.09
CA PRO A 668 -17.32 7.56 -7.64
C PRO A 668 -15.93 8.09 -8.00
N THR A 669 -15.75 8.59 -9.22
CA THR A 669 -14.47 9.19 -9.66
C THR A 669 -14.11 10.43 -8.86
N ALA A 670 -15.07 11.28 -8.50
CA ALA A 670 -14.84 12.46 -7.67
C ALA A 670 -14.41 12.10 -6.25
N ILE A 671 -15.03 11.06 -5.66
CA ILE A 671 -14.60 10.51 -4.36
C ILE A 671 -13.16 10.02 -4.45
N TYR A 672 -12.82 9.26 -5.50
CA TYR A 672 -11.48 8.70 -5.62
C TYR A 672 -10.41 9.77 -5.80
N VAL A 673 -10.73 10.86 -6.51
CA VAL A 673 -9.85 12.05 -6.60
C VAL A 673 -9.72 12.76 -5.24
N ARG A 674 -10.81 12.87 -4.48
CA ARG A 674 -10.83 13.57 -3.17
C ARG A 674 -10.07 12.81 -2.08
N PHE A 675 -10.16 11.48 -2.08
CA PHE A 675 -9.59 10.60 -1.05
C PHE A 675 -8.34 9.84 -1.53
N SER A 676 -7.72 10.30 -2.61
CA SER A 676 -6.45 9.76 -3.10
C SER A 676 -6.44 8.26 -3.49
N ARG A 677 -7.55 7.72 -4.00
CA ARG A 677 -7.71 6.29 -4.38
C ARG A 677 -7.26 6.02 -5.82
N LEU A 678 -5.94 6.06 -6.06
CA LEU A 678 -5.35 6.03 -7.41
C LEU A 678 -5.68 4.77 -8.23
N ASP A 679 -5.50 3.57 -7.69
CA ASP A 679 -5.65 2.32 -8.45
C ASP A 679 -7.08 2.12 -8.93
N ASN A 680 -8.04 2.33 -8.03
CA ASN A 680 -9.46 2.29 -8.35
C ASN A 680 -9.85 3.37 -9.37
N LEU A 681 -9.28 4.58 -9.28
CA LEU A 681 -9.51 5.63 -10.28
C LEU A 681 -9.02 5.21 -11.67
N ILE A 682 -7.84 4.58 -11.77
CA ILE A 682 -7.31 4.06 -13.04
C ILE A 682 -8.25 2.99 -13.62
N CYS A 683 -8.81 2.11 -12.79
CA CYS A 683 -9.80 1.12 -13.22
C CYS A 683 -11.06 1.79 -13.79
N LEU A 684 -11.61 2.80 -13.10
CA LEU A 684 -12.80 3.52 -13.58
C LEU A 684 -12.53 4.27 -14.90
N LEU A 685 -11.39 4.97 -15.02
CA LEU A 685 -11.04 5.73 -16.22
C LEU A 685 -10.85 4.84 -17.47
N LYS A 686 -10.55 3.55 -17.27
CA LYS A 686 -10.45 2.55 -18.35
C LYS A 686 -11.81 1.97 -18.74
N ASP A 687 -12.84 2.08 -17.91
CA ASP A 687 -14.16 1.51 -18.22
C ASP A 687 -14.82 2.25 -19.38
N SER A 688 -15.35 1.46 -20.32
CA SER A 688 -15.91 1.98 -21.56
C SER A 688 -17.26 2.70 -21.39
N ARG A 689 -17.89 2.59 -20.22
CA ARG A 689 -19.17 3.23 -19.83
C ARG A 689 -18.98 4.55 -19.07
N LEU A 690 -17.76 4.88 -18.61
CA LEU A 690 -17.51 6.08 -17.83
C LEU A 690 -17.61 7.36 -18.68
N PHE A 691 -18.39 8.33 -18.20
CA PHE A 691 -18.44 9.69 -18.74
C PHE A 691 -17.46 10.60 -18.00
N PHE A 692 -16.34 10.91 -18.64
CA PHE A 692 -15.26 11.70 -18.05
C PHE A 692 -15.65 13.18 -17.85
N ASP A 693 -16.42 13.71 -18.79
CA ASP A 693 -16.90 15.09 -18.91
C ASP A 693 -18.24 15.33 -18.21
N TRP A 694 -18.70 14.38 -17.38
CA TRP A 694 -19.99 14.48 -16.72
C TRP A 694 -20.00 15.54 -15.62
N GLU A 695 -21.07 16.34 -15.64
CA GLU A 695 -21.29 17.48 -14.74
C GLU A 695 -22.47 17.16 -13.82
N ASP A 696 -22.37 17.56 -12.55
CA ASP A 696 -23.49 17.40 -11.63
C ASP A 696 -24.62 18.38 -11.96
N SER A 697 -25.86 18.01 -11.65
CA SER A 697 -27.06 18.74 -12.08
C SER A 697 -27.24 20.11 -11.42
N LYS A 698 -26.56 20.39 -10.30
CA LYS A 698 -26.78 21.60 -9.49
C LYS A 698 -25.63 22.59 -9.60
N ASN A 699 -24.39 22.13 -9.43
CA ASN A 699 -23.19 22.97 -9.40
C ASN A 699 -22.42 22.94 -10.74
N PHE A 700 -22.73 22.00 -11.62
CA PHE A 700 -22.04 21.78 -12.89
C PHE A 700 -20.54 21.49 -12.69
N TYR A 701 -20.18 20.80 -11.61
CA TYR A 701 -18.82 20.33 -11.35
C TYR A 701 -18.60 18.97 -12.00
N ASN A 702 -17.41 18.80 -12.59
CA ASN A 702 -16.95 17.54 -13.15
C ASN A 702 -15.66 17.06 -12.44
N ILE A 703 -15.09 15.94 -12.90
CA ILE A 703 -13.87 15.36 -12.31
C ILE A 703 -12.68 16.33 -12.28
N LEU A 704 -12.59 17.24 -13.26
CA LEU A 704 -11.51 18.23 -13.34
C LEU A 704 -11.65 19.24 -12.21
N ASP A 705 -12.87 19.69 -11.88
CA ASP A 705 -13.13 20.59 -10.75
C ASP A 705 -12.75 19.93 -9.41
N TYR A 706 -13.10 18.66 -9.20
CA TYR A 706 -12.68 17.94 -7.99
C TYR A 706 -11.16 17.79 -7.89
N CYS A 707 -10.47 17.65 -9.03
CA CYS A 707 -9.01 17.64 -9.06
C CYS A 707 -8.42 19.01 -8.65
N SER A 708 -9.02 20.14 -9.03
CA SER A 708 -8.55 21.46 -8.58
C SER A 708 -8.87 21.74 -7.10
N PHE A 709 -9.99 21.24 -6.59
CA PHE A 709 -10.32 21.33 -5.16
C PHE A 709 -9.34 20.56 -4.28
N SER A 710 -8.87 19.40 -4.75
CA SER A 710 -7.80 18.67 -4.06
C SER A 710 -6.44 19.37 -4.19
N ALA A 711 -6.17 20.03 -5.32
CA ALA A 711 -4.93 20.79 -5.52
C ALA A 711 -4.76 21.93 -4.51
N SER A 712 -5.83 22.66 -4.19
CA SER A 712 -5.76 23.76 -3.21
C SER A 712 -5.49 23.29 -1.79
N LYS A 713 -5.89 22.06 -1.43
CA LYS A 713 -5.56 21.43 -0.14
C LYS A 713 -4.12 20.92 -0.09
N ALA A 714 -3.63 20.40 -1.21
CA ALA A 714 -2.28 19.86 -1.33
C ALA A 714 -1.18 20.93 -1.43
N ALA A 715 -1.52 22.22 -1.53
CA ALA A 715 -0.53 23.31 -1.57
C ALA A 715 0.30 23.44 -0.28
N ASN A 716 -0.16 22.86 0.84
CA ASN A 716 0.49 22.94 2.14
C ASN A 716 1.35 21.71 2.51
N GLU A 717 1.34 20.63 1.71
CA GLU A 717 2.06 19.38 1.99
C GLU A 717 2.66 18.79 0.70
N THR A 718 3.85 18.18 0.75
CA THR A 718 4.49 17.50 -0.38
C THR A 718 3.78 16.19 -0.75
N ASN A 719 2.57 16.28 -1.29
CA ASN A 719 1.70 15.12 -1.46
C ASN A 719 1.92 14.45 -2.84
N GLN A 720 2.87 13.52 -2.90
CA GLN A 720 3.17 12.71 -4.10
C GLN A 720 1.94 11.95 -4.62
N ALA A 721 1.03 11.54 -3.73
CA ALA A 721 -0.21 10.85 -4.09
C ALA A 721 -1.14 11.74 -4.94
N PHE A 722 -1.33 13.02 -4.57
CA PHE A 722 -2.15 13.94 -5.35
C PHE A 722 -1.55 14.19 -6.74
N LYS A 723 -0.22 14.35 -6.85
CA LYS A 723 0.45 14.53 -8.16
C LYS A 723 0.21 13.35 -9.09
N SER A 724 0.19 12.12 -8.57
CA SER A 724 -0.12 10.93 -9.35
C SER A 724 -1.57 10.93 -9.87
N ILE A 725 -2.54 11.36 -9.05
CA ILE A 725 -3.94 11.50 -9.47
C ILE A 725 -4.11 12.60 -10.52
N GLN A 726 -3.55 13.78 -10.26
CA GLN A 726 -3.59 14.90 -11.19
C GLN A 726 -3.01 14.48 -12.55
N LYS A 727 -1.90 13.74 -12.55
CA LYS A 727 -1.31 13.20 -13.77
C LYS A 727 -2.28 12.32 -14.55
N VAL A 728 -2.87 11.30 -13.92
CA VAL A 728 -3.78 10.36 -14.59
C VAL A 728 -5.05 11.06 -15.11
N VAL A 729 -5.62 12.00 -14.34
CA VAL A 729 -6.80 12.76 -14.76
C VAL A 729 -6.50 13.66 -15.96
N VAL A 730 -5.34 14.34 -15.96
CA VAL A 730 -4.92 15.21 -17.08
C VAL A 730 -4.56 14.39 -18.33
N GLU A 731 -3.92 13.23 -18.16
CA GLU A 731 -3.67 12.30 -19.28
C GLU A 731 -4.97 11.81 -19.92
N GLU A 732 -5.97 11.44 -19.11
CA GLU A 732 -7.28 11.03 -19.64
C GLU A 732 -8.01 12.21 -20.31
N TYR A 733 -7.88 13.45 -19.80
CA TYR A 733 -8.40 14.65 -20.46
C TYR A 733 -7.83 14.81 -21.88
N PHE A 734 -6.51 14.70 -22.07
CA PHE A 734 -5.89 14.81 -23.39
C PHE A 734 -6.30 13.64 -24.30
N LYS A 735 -6.33 12.41 -23.77
CA LYS A 735 -6.81 11.24 -24.51
C LYS A 735 -8.29 11.32 -24.89
N HIS A 736 -9.08 12.07 -24.13
CA HIS A 736 -10.48 12.31 -24.41
C HIS A 736 -10.69 13.41 -25.46
N ASN A 737 -9.99 14.55 -25.35
CA ASN A 737 -10.29 15.75 -26.14
C ASN A 737 -9.33 16.02 -27.32
N PHE A 738 -8.20 15.31 -27.42
CA PHE A 738 -7.16 15.56 -28.42
C PHE A 738 -6.86 14.30 -29.26
N PRO A 739 -6.30 14.45 -30.48
CA PRO A 739 -5.85 13.32 -31.28
C PRO A 739 -4.69 12.58 -30.61
N LEU A 740 -4.55 11.27 -30.90
CA LEU A 740 -3.50 10.41 -30.32
C LEU A 740 -2.08 10.95 -30.54
N ARG A 741 -1.82 11.61 -31.68
CA ARG A 741 -0.62 12.40 -31.91
C ARG A 741 -0.94 13.87 -31.62
N ASN A 742 -0.76 14.26 -30.37
CA ASN A 742 -0.95 15.64 -29.93
C ASN A 742 0.39 16.39 -29.99
N ASN A 743 0.45 17.43 -30.82
CA ASN A 743 1.63 18.30 -30.95
C ASN A 743 1.40 19.69 -30.34
N ILE A 744 0.16 19.98 -29.91
CA ILE A 744 -0.21 21.25 -29.27
C ILE A 744 0.09 21.21 -27.78
N ASP A 745 0.00 20.04 -27.13
CA ASP A 745 0.54 19.85 -25.78
C ASP A 745 -0.02 20.86 -24.73
N LEU A 746 -1.15 21.50 -25.05
CA LEU A 746 -1.81 22.57 -24.31
C LEU A 746 -3.31 22.28 -24.22
N GLY A 747 -3.88 22.39 -23.03
CA GLY A 747 -5.30 22.13 -22.79
C GLY A 747 -5.90 23.04 -21.72
N VAL A 748 -7.22 23.17 -21.74
CA VAL A 748 -8.00 23.97 -20.80
C VAL A 748 -8.83 23.02 -19.94
N LEU A 749 -8.54 22.96 -18.64
CA LEU A 749 -9.10 21.92 -17.76
C LEU A 749 -10.41 22.35 -17.10
N ASN A 750 -10.35 23.37 -16.25
CA ASN A 750 -11.47 23.86 -15.47
C ASN A 750 -11.32 25.36 -15.19
N CYS A 751 -12.34 25.95 -14.57
CA CYS A 751 -12.28 27.34 -14.15
C CYS A 751 -13.05 27.57 -12.86
N ARG A 752 -12.61 28.59 -12.11
CA ARG A 752 -13.29 29.11 -10.92
C ARG A 752 -13.31 30.63 -10.98
N TYR A 753 -14.32 31.23 -10.38
CA TYR A 753 -14.42 32.68 -10.29
C TYR A 753 -13.51 33.20 -9.19
N ASP A 754 -12.66 34.18 -9.52
CA ASP A 754 -11.74 34.82 -8.60
C ASP A 754 -12.28 36.20 -8.19
N LYS A 755 -12.70 36.31 -6.92
CA LYS A 755 -13.27 37.55 -6.39
C LYS A 755 -12.27 38.69 -6.33
N SER A 756 -10.95 38.41 -6.20
CA SER A 756 -9.96 39.49 -6.11
C SER A 756 -9.74 40.21 -7.43
N ASN A 757 -9.82 39.49 -8.54
CA ASN A 757 -9.60 40.04 -9.89
C ASN A 757 -10.90 40.32 -10.63
N ASP A 758 -12.06 40.07 -10.01
CA ASP A 758 -13.39 40.13 -10.64
C ASP A 758 -13.46 39.41 -12.00
N ASP A 759 -12.72 38.30 -12.13
CA ASP A 759 -12.62 37.54 -13.37
C ASP A 759 -12.62 36.02 -13.11
N TRP A 760 -12.92 35.25 -14.15
CA TRP A 760 -12.77 33.81 -14.12
C TRP A 760 -11.31 33.44 -14.31
N ILE A 761 -10.76 32.63 -13.41
CA ILE A 761 -9.44 32.03 -13.58
C ILE A 761 -9.59 30.60 -14.09
N VAL A 762 -8.83 30.30 -15.13
CA VAL A 762 -8.87 29.07 -15.90
C VAL A 762 -7.60 28.28 -15.62
N ASN A 763 -7.75 27.02 -15.23
CA ASN A 763 -6.64 26.09 -15.07
C ASN A 763 -6.26 25.49 -16.44
N VAL A 764 -5.05 25.76 -16.88
CA VAL A 764 -4.50 25.27 -18.15
C VAL A 764 -3.42 24.22 -17.90
N ALA A 765 -3.39 23.18 -18.73
CA ALA A 765 -2.39 22.12 -18.72
C ALA A 765 -1.39 22.32 -19.86
N LEU A 766 -0.10 22.25 -19.54
CA LEU A 766 1.03 22.44 -20.45
C LEU A 766 1.97 21.24 -20.35
N HIS A 767 2.27 20.58 -21.47
CA HIS A 767 3.27 19.53 -21.53
C HIS A 767 4.68 20.11 -21.40
N THR A 768 5.42 19.67 -20.39
CA THR A 768 6.82 20.08 -20.22
C THR A 768 7.74 19.07 -20.88
N LYS A 769 8.40 19.45 -21.99
CA LYS A 769 9.44 18.64 -22.66
C LYS A 769 10.78 18.59 -21.89
N LYS A 770 10.78 18.77 -20.57
CA LYS A 770 12.01 18.56 -19.78
C LYS A 770 12.28 17.06 -19.75
N LYS A 771 13.38 16.64 -20.37
CA LYS A 771 13.94 15.29 -20.21
C LYS A 771 14.19 15.06 -18.72
N SER A 772 13.31 14.34 -18.05
CA SER A 772 13.67 13.65 -16.80
C SER A 772 14.33 12.34 -17.17
N ASP A 773 15.22 11.83 -16.31
CA ASP A 773 15.93 10.55 -16.45
C ASP A 773 15.01 9.32 -16.68
N SER A 774 13.69 9.48 -16.51
CA SER A 774 12.70 8.41 -16.62
C SER A 774 12.00 8.28 -17.98
N GLY A 775 12.23 9.21 -18.93
CA GLY A 775 11.61 9.16 -20.27
C GLY A 775 10.08 9.34 -20.30
N LYS A 776 9.43 9.70 -19.19
CA LYS A 776 7.97 9.88 -19.10
C LYS A 776 7.56 11.35 -19.27
N SER A 777 6.55 11.58 -20.10
CA SER A 777 5.87 12.86 -20.28
C SER A 777 5.29 13.38 -18.96
N HIS A 778 5.39 14.69 -18.72
CA HIS A 778 4.79 15.34 -17.56
C HIS A 778 4.01 16.57 -17.99
N TYR A 779 2.74 16.64 -17.59
CA TYR A 779 1.89 17.81 -17.76
C TYR A 779 1.94 18.65 -16.48
N SER A 780 2.30 19.91 -16.62
CA SER A 780 2.20 20.92 -15.57
C SER A 780 0.88 21.67 -15.69
N THR A 781 0.34 22.17 -14.58
CA THR A 781 -0.89 22.98 -14.58
C THR A 781 -0.62 24.38 -14.04
N LYS A 782 -1.30 25.39 -14.61
CA LYS A 782 -1.17 26.80 -14.23
C LYS A 782 -2.54 27.48 -14.32
N TYR A 783 -2.86 28.38 -13.39
CA TYR A 783 -4.02 29.26 -13.52
C TYR A 783 -3.68 30.51 -14.34
N VAL A 784 -4.56 30.87 -15.27
CA VAL A 784 -4.51 32.09 -16.09
C VAL A 784 -5.88 32.78 -16.02
N THR A 785 -5.96 34.09 -16.23
CA THR A 785 -7.25 34.79 -16.26
C THR A 785 -7.99 34.54 -17.57
N MET A 786 -9.30 34.66 -17.57
CA MET A 786 -10.10 34.56 -18.79
C MET A 786 -9.76 35.71 -19.75
N ASP A 787 -9.41 36.88 -19.22
CA ASP A 787 -8.94 37.98 -20.05
C ASP A 787 -7.65 37.66 -20.83
N CYS A 788 -6.67 36.96 -20.23
CA CYS A 788 -5.49 36.48 -20.96
C CYS A 788 -5.87 35.60 -22.17
N LEU A 789 -6.89 34.75 -22.03
CA LEU A 789 -7.37 33.90 -23.13
C LEU A 789 -8.09 34.72 -24.21
N ARG A 790 -8.81 35.77 -23.82
CA ARG A 790 -9.44 36.72 -24.76
C ARG A 790 -8.38 37.47 -25.58
N GLN A 791 -7.37 38.00 -24.91
CA GLN A 791 -6.23 38.67 -25.53
C GLN A 791 -5.47 37.72 -26.48
N PHE A 792 -5.29 36.46 -26.07
CA PHE A 792 -4.68 35.44 -26.91
C PHE A 792 -5.43 35.22 -28.22
N VAL A 793 -6.75 35.03 -28.18
CA VAL A 793 -7.58 34.85 -29.39
C VAL A 793 -7.51 36.09 -30.29
N GLN A 794 -7.47 37.30 -29.72
CA GLN A 794 -7.32 38.55 -30.47
C GLN A 794 -5.96 38.64 -31.18
N ILE A 795 -4.85 38.40 -30.45
CA ILE A 795 -3.48 38.44 -31.01
C ILE A 795 -3.32 37.38 -32.10
N GLN A 796 -3.92 36.22 -31.91
CA GLN A 796 -3.86 35.13 -32.87
C GLN A 796 -4.55 35.51 -34.19
N LYS A 797 -5.74 36.14 -34.15
CA LYS A 797 -6.40 36.67 -35.34
C LYS A 797 -5.62 37.83 -35.97
N PHE A 798 -5.05 38.72 -35.17
CA PHE A 798 -4.22 39.84 -35.64
C PHE A 798 -2.94 39.38 -36.34
N SER A 799 -2.34 38.28 -35.86
CA SER A 799 -1.12 37.69 -36.45
C SER A 799 -1.36 37.09 -37.83
N ASN A 800 -2.59 36.68 -38.15
CA ASN A 800 -2.94 36.12 -39.45
C ASN A 800 -4.31 36.64 -39.93
N PRO A 801 -4.38 37.89 -40.43
CA PRO A 801 -5.65 38.55 -40.75
C PRO A 801 -6.46 37.86 -41.86
N LEU A 802 -5.77 37.29 -42.86
CA LEU A 802 -6.38 36.61 -44.00
C LEU A 802 -6.61 35.10 -43.78
N GLY A 803 -6.14 34.57 -42.65
CA GLY A 803 -6.30 33.16 -42.30
C GLY A 803 -7.72 32.79 -41.87
N PHE A 804 -7.95 31.49 -41.70
CA PHE A 804 -9.22 30.88 -41.29
C PHE A 804 -9.35 30.70 -39.76
N ASP A 805 -8.61 31.50 -38.98
CA ASP A 805 -8.68 31.44 -37.52
C ASP A 805 -9.99 32.03 -36.98
N ILE A 806 -10.30 31.78 -35.70
CA ILE A 806 -11.57 32.18 -35.08
C ILE A 806 -11.72 33.70 -35.05
N SER A 807 -12.92 34.20 -35.37
CA SER A 807 -13.31 35.60 -35.15
C SER A 807 -13.49 35.87 -33.64
N PRO A 808 -12.70 36.77 -33.03
CA PRO A 808 -12.82 37.08 -31.60
C PRO A 808 -14.22 37.56 -31.22
N ASP A 809 -14.84 38.38 -32.06
CA ASP A 809 -16.17 38.94 -31.79
C ASP A 809 -17.23 37.83 -31.79
N GLU A 810 -17.21 36.91 -32.76
CA GLU A 810 -18.14 35.77 -32.82
C GLU A 810 -17.92 34.77 -31.67
N PHE A 811 -16.67 34.54 -31.27
CA PHE A 811 -16.33 33.54 -30.24
C PHE A 811 -16.79 33.96 -28.84
N TRP A 812 -16.60 35.23 -28.50
CA TRP A 812 -16.88 35.75 -27.16
C TRP A 812 -18.30 36.32 -26.99
N VAL A 813 -19.18 36.26 -28.01
CA VAL A 813 -20.57 36.79 -27.95
C VAL A 813 -21.32 36.35 -26.70
N ASN A 814 -21.21 35.06 -26.34
CA ASN A 814 -21.93 34.47 -25.21
C ASN A 814 -21.21 34.63 -23.87
N PHE A 815 -20.02 35.25 -23.86
CA PHE A 815 -19.20 35.51 -22.68
C PHE A 815 -18.42 36.84 -22.81
N PRO A 816 -19.13 37.99 -22.86
CA PRO A 816 -18.51 39.29 -23.11
C PRO A 816 -17.64 39.78 -21.93
N PRO A 817 -16.63 40.62 -22.19
CA PRO A 817 -15.79 41.20 -21.14
C PRO A 817 -16.58 42.08 -20.16
N GLY A 818 -16.16 42.08 -18.89
CA GLY A 818 -16.64 43.03 -17.86
C GLY A 818 -18.10 42.89 -17.43
N LYS A 819 -18.84 41.86 -17.89
CA LYS A 819 -20.20 41.58 -17.41
C LYS A 819 -20.18 40.45 -16.39
N GLN A 820 -20.70 40.71 -15.19
CA GLN A 820 -21.01 39.64 -14.25
C GLN A 820 -22.00 38.68 -14.91
N VAL A 821 -21.54 37.46 -15.15
CA VAL A 821 -22.40 36.39 -15.66
C VAL A 821 -23.39 36.05 -14.55
N ILE A 822 -24.66 36.39 -14.74
CA ILE A 822 -25.78 36.23 -13.78
C ILE A 822 -25.63 34.94 -12.94
N PRO A 823 -25.84 34.97 -11.60
CA PRO A 823 -25.44 33.89 -10.69
C PRO A 823 -25.99 32.51 -11.02
N PHE A 824 -27.19 32.44 -11.59
CA PHE A 824 -27.98 31.20 -11.67
C PHE A 824 -27.37 30.11 -12.59
N CYS A 825 -26.47 30.46 -13.52
CA CYS A 825 -25.82 29.50 -14.43
C CYS A 825 -24.37 29.90 -14.81
N SER A 826 -23.68 30.66 -13.96
CA SER A 826 -22.39 31.25 -14.32
C SER A 826 -21.31 30.18 -14.60
N LYS A 827 -21.27 29.11 -13.78
CA LYS A 827 -20.39 27.95 -13.99
C LYS A 827 -20.73 27.17 -15.26
N PHE A 828 -22.00 26.91 -15.54
CA PHE A 828 -22.44 26.26 -16.78
C PHE A 828 -21.95 27.02 -18.02
N ARG A 829 -22.14 28.34 -18.07
CA ARG A 829 -21.67 29.17 -19.19
C ARG A 829 -20.15 29.14 -19.30
N ALA A 830 -19.44 29.18 -18.18
CA ALA A 830 -17.99 29.08 -18.18
C ALA A 830 -17.53 27.73 -18.74
N ASN A 831 -18.13 26.60 -18.34
CA ASN A 831 -17.82 25.27 -18.87
C ASN A 831 -18.05 25.19 -20.40
N ARG A 832 -19.15 25.74 -20.92
CA ARG A 832 -19.39 25.82 -22.38
C ARG A 832 -18.30 26.61 -23.11
N VAL A 833 -17.79 27.69 -22.52
CA VAL A 833 -16.62 28.41 -23.08
C VAL A 833 -15.36 27.54 -23.07
N LEU A 834 -15.11 26.80 -21.99
CA LEU A 834 -13.96 25.88 -21.93
C LEU A 834 -14.05 24.77 -22.99
N GLU A 835 -15.25 24.26 -23.29
CA GLU A 835 -15.47 23.29 -24.38
C GLU A 835 -15.16 23.88 -25.76
N HIS A 836 -15.59 25.12 -26.02
CA HIS A 836 -15.24 25.82 -27.25
C HIS A 836 -13.72 26.07 -27.36
N LEU A 837 -13.07 26.46 -26.26
CA LEU A 837 -11.60 26.59 -26.21
C LEU A 837 -10.89 25.24 -26.41
N SER A 838 -11.40 24.17 -25.81
CA SER A 838 -10.85 22.82 -25.97
C SER A 838 -10.97 22.34 -27.43
N THR A 839 -12.13 22.57 -28.06
CA THR A 839 -12.38 22.32 -29.50
C THR A 839 -11.41 23.14 -30.36
N TYR A 840 -11.18 24.40 -30.00
CA TYR A 840 -10.24 25.27 -30.71
C TYR A 840 -8.81 24.75 -30.60
N PHE A 841 -8.34 24.43 -29.38
CA PHE A 841 -6.98 23.98 -29.12
C PHE A 841 -6.72 22.61 -29.77
N SER A 842 -7.70 21.70 -29.70
CA SER A 842 -7.59 20.40 -30.35
C SER A 842 -7.51 20.56 -31.88
N SER A 843 -8.27 21.49 -32.47
CA SER A 843 -8.25 21.75 -33.92
C SER A 843 -6.88 22.20 -34.44
N MET A 844 -6.08 22.88 -33.60
CA MET A 844 -4.75 23.34 -33.99
C MET A 844 -3.76 22.20 -34.24
N ASN A 845 -4.09 20.95 -33.90
CA ASN A 845 -3.25 19.80 -34.29
C ASN A 845 -3.22 19.57 -35.82
N PHE A 846 -4.21 20.09 -36.55
CA PHE A 846 -4.36 19.89 -38.00
C PHE A 846 -3.87 21.06 -38.84
N VAL A 847 -3.20 22.05 -38.23
CA VAL A 847 -2.53 23.15 -38.94
C VAL A 847 -1.06 22.82 -39.24
N SER A 848 -0.36 23.67 -40.01
CA SER A 848 1.07 23.49 -40.29
C SER A 848 1.92 23.63 -39.02
N ASP A 849 3.10 23.01 -38.97
CA ASP A 849 3.96 23.06 -37.78
C ASP A 849 4.48 24.48 -37.48
N ALA A 850 4.64 25.31 -38.51
CA ALA A 850 4.92 26.74 -38.35
C ALA A 850 3.78 27.45 -37.61
N SER A 851 2.52 27.21 -38.02
CA SER A 851 1.35 27.79 -37.33
C SER A 851 1.21 27.27 -35.89
N LYS A 852 1.50 25.98 -35.64
CA LYS A 852 1.51 25.42 -34.27
C LYS A 852 2.53 26.14 -33.39
N THR A 853 3.73 26.38 -33.91
CA THR A 853 4.80 27.05 -33.18
C THR A 853 4.41 28.49 -32.83
N THR A 854 3.80 29.21 -33.77
CA THR A 854 3.27 30.56 -33.55
C THR A 854 2.14 30.57 -32.52
N PHE A 855 1.20 29.63 -32.62
CA PHE A 855 0.09 29.47 -31.67
C PHE A 855 0.60 29.27 -30.22
N LEU A 856 1.54 28.36 -30.01
CA LEU A 856 2.12 28.11 -28.69
C LEU A 856 2.95 29.29 -28.16
N ARG A 857 3.67 29.99 -29.06
CA ARG A 857 4.42 31.20 -28.72
C ARG A 857 3.49 32.32 -28.26
N ASN A 858 2.42 32.57 -29.01
CA ASN A 858 1.42 33.58 -28.70
C ASN A 858 0.73 33.27 -27.38
N PHE A 859 0.34 32.02 -27.14
CA PHE A 859 -0.27 31.59 -25.88
C PHE A 859 0.66 31.82 -24.69
N SER A 860 1.92 31.38 -24.81
CA SER A 860 2.92 31.53 -23.75
C SER A 860 3.13 33.00 -23.40
N ARG A 861 3.23 33.90 -24.39
CA ARG A 861 3.40 35.33 -24.15
C ARG A 861 2.20 35.99 -23.48
N CYS A 862 0.98 35.65 -23.88
CA CYS A 862 -0.23 36.20 -23.25
C CYS A 862 -0.43 35.72 -21.80
N CYS A 863 0.17 34.57 -21.44
CA CYS A 863 -0.01 33.92 -20.14
C CYS A 863 1.22 34.00 -19.22
N GLN A 864 2.25 34.79 -19.57
CA GLN A 864 3.43 35.06 -18.74
C GLN A 864 3.11 36.06 -17.61
N SER A 865 3.84 35.96 -16.49
CA SER A 865 3.65 36.84 -15.32
C SER A 865 4.17 38.25 -15.52
N ASP A 866 5.16 38.42 -16.40
CA ASP A 866 5.70 39.73 -16.76
C ASP A 866 4.87 40.27 -17.93
N SER A 867 3.90 41.12 -17.62
CA SER A 867 2.89 41.61 -18.56
C SER A 867 3.51 42.44 -19.68
N THR A 868 3.85 41.81 -20.80
CA THR A 868 3.97 42.54 -22.07
C THR A 868 2.57 43.00 -22.44
N SER A 869 2.36 44.31 -22.65
CA SER A 869 1.03 44.78 -22.98
C SER A 869 0.57 44.19 -24.32
N VAL A 870 -0.73 43.95 -24.49
CA VAL A 870 -1.31 43.49 -25.77
C VAL A 870 -0.89 44.42 -26.91
N LEU A 871 -0.79 45.72 -26.62
CA LEU A 871 -0.34 46.73 -27.57
C LEU A 871 1.11 46.50 -28.01
N ASP A 872 2.01 46.09 -27.12
CA ASP A 872 3.40 45.79 -27.46
C ASP A 872 3.52 44.53 -28.31
N LEU A 873 2.70 43.50 -28.01
CA LEU A 873 2.61 42.30 -28.84
C LEU A 873 2.06 42.62 -30.23
N MET A 874 1.03 43.46 -30.33
CA MET A 874 0.49 43.94 -31.61
C MET A 874 1.53 44.76 -32.38
N LYS A 875 2.29 45.65 -31.71
CA LYS A 875 3.38 46.40 -32.33
C LYS A 875 4.44 45.49 -32.92
N GLU A 876 4.88 44.47 -32.18
CA GLU A 876 5.88 43.51 -32.68
C GLU A 876 5.38 42.73 -33.90
N VAL A 877 4.11 42.30 -33.88
CA VAL A 877 3.48 41.65 -35.05
C VAL A 877 3.44 42.61 -36.24
N SER A 878 3.08 43.87 -36.01
CA SER A 878 3.02 44.90 -37.04
C SER A 878 4.40 45.20 -37.63
N SER A 879 5.44 45.29 -36.78
CA SER A 879 6.83 45.47 -37.21
C SER A 879 7.34 44.29 -38.05
N ARG A 880 6.93 43.05 -37.71
CA ARG A 880 7.25 41.87 -38.53
C ARG A 880 6.58 41.92 -39.89
N GLN A 881 5.29 42.26 -39.95
CA GLN A 881 4.55 42.40 -41.20
C GLN A 881 5.15 43.53 -42.09
N GLU A 882 5.56 44.64 -41.48
CA GLU A 882 6.22 45.72 -42.21
C GLU A 882 7.63 45.34 -42.69
N ALA A 883 8.38 44.56 -41.91
CA ALA A 883 9.67 44.02 -42.36
C ALA A 883 9.52 43.06 -43.55
N GLU A 884 8.50 42.21 -43.56
CA GLU A 884 8.15 41.36 -44.72
C GLU A 884 7.77 42.20 -45.94
N ARG A 885 7.01 43.28 -45.75
CA ARG A 885 6.68 44.24 -46.80
C ARG A 885 7.93 44.90 -47.39
N LEU A 886 8.85 45.35 -46.53
CA LEU A 886 10.10 46.00 -46.97
C LEU A 886 11.05 45.01 -47.70
N ALA A 887 11.06 43.74 -47.27
CA ALA A 887 11.91 42.70 -47.87
C ALA A 887 11.56 42.37 -49.34
N LEU A 888 10.31 42.59 -49.75
CA LEU A 888 9.84 42.37 -51.12
C LEU A 888 10.35 43.40 -52.13
N GLY A 889 10.82 44.56 -51.68
CA GLY A 889 11.32 45.63 -52.55
C GLY A 889 10.27 46.18 -53.52
N LYS A 890 10.71 46.61 -54.71
CA LYS A 890 9.81 47.14 -55.76
C LYS A 890 9.10 45.98 -56.49
N VAL A 891 7.79 45.87 -56.30
CA VAL A 891 6.95 44.88 -56.99
C VAL A 891 6.22 45.54 -58.16
N GLN A 892 6.42 45.02 -59.37
CA GLN A 892 5.68 45.42 -60.56
C GLN A 892 4.78 44.27 -61.01
N LEU A 893 3.47 44.49 -61.02
CA LEU A 893 2.49 43.54 -61.53
C LEU A 893 2.05 43.95 -62.93
N SER A 894 2.09 43.01 -63.88
CA SER A 894 1.50 43.20 -65.20
C SER A 894 -0.01 42.95 -65.16
N VAL A 895 -0.74 43.41 -66.19
CA VAL A 895 -2.17 43.10 -66.35
C VAL A 895 -2.41 41.59 -66.39
N GLN A 896 -1.50 40.83 -66.98
CA GLN A 896 -1.57 39.36 -67.02
C GLN A 896 -1.43 38.75 -65.61
N ASN A 897 -0.51 39.25 -64.78
CA ASN A 897 -0.38 38.77 -63.40
C ASN A 897 -1.64 39.06 -62.57
N ILE A 898 -2.26 40.21 -62.77
CA ILE A 898 -3.52 40.57 -62.09
C ILE A 898 -4.66 39.64 -62.53
N GLN A 899 -4.76 39.32 -63.82
CA GLN A 899 -5.73 38.35 -64.34
C GLN A 899 -5.51 36.94 -63.77
N GLU A 900 -4.26 36.50 -63.64
CA GLU A 900 -3.92 35.21 -63.03
C GLU A 900 -4.34 35.14 -61.56
N ILE A 901 -4.04 36.19 -60.78
CA ILE A 901 -4.45 36.29 -59.36
C ILE A 901 -5.98 36.33 -59.25
N GLU A 902 -6.65 37.12 -60.09
CA GLU A 902 -8.10 37.21 -60.13
C GLU A 902 -8.75 35.85 -60.43
N TYR A 903 -8.25 35.14 -61.45
CA TYR A 903 -8.72 33.80 -61.78
C TYR A 903 -8.54 32.84 -60.60
N PHE A 904 -7.38 32.85 -59.96
CA PHE A 904 -7.12 32.03 -58.77
C PHE A 904 -8.11 32.34 -57.64
N VAL A 905 -8.32 33.62 -57.31
CA VAL A 905 -9.23 34.04 -56.23
C VAL A 905 -10.67 33.67 -56.58
N ALA A 906 -11.11 33.90 -57.83
CA ALA A 906 -12.45 33.56 -58.29
C ALA A 906 -12.71 32.04 -58.24
N PHE A 907 -11.77 31.24 -58.75
CA PHE A 907 -11.86 29.77 -58.70
C PHE A 907 -11.90 29.26 -57.25
N SER A 908 -10.99 29.74 -56.40
CA SER A 908 -10.93 29.34 -54.99
C SER A 908 -12.22 29.71 -54.25
N ARG A 909 -12.76 30.90 -54.51
CA ARG A 909 -14.00 31.37 -53.92
C ARG A 909 -15.17 30.47 -54.32
N GLU A 910 -15.26 30.06 -55.59
CA GLU A 910 -16.31 29.15 -56.04
C GLU A 910 -16.27 27.80 -55.31
N ASP A 911 -15.07 27.22 -55.15
CA ASP A 911 -14.89 25.97 -54.40
C ASP A 911 -15.25 26.12 -52.91
N LEU A 912 -14.79 27.21 -52.28
CA LEU A 912 -15.10 27.52 -50.88
C LEU A 912 -16.60 27.73 -50.66
N VAL A 913 -17.32 28.38 -51.59
CA VAL A 913 -18.79 28.54 -51.52
C VAL A 913 -19.49 27.18 -51.61
N LYS A 914 -19.03 26.27 -52.47
CA LYS A 914 -19.58 24.89 -52.55
C LYS A 914 -19.38 24.15 -51.22
N PHE A 915 -18.20 24.27 -50.63
CA PHE A 915 -17.92 23.68 -49.31
C PHE A 915 -18.77 24.32 -48.20
N GLN A 916 -18.89 25.66 -48.18
CA GLN A 916 -19.70 26.40 -47.20
C GLN A 916 -21.17 25.95 -47.23
N LYS A 917 -21.76 25.81 -48.41
CA LYS A 917 -23.14 25.31 -48.55
C LYS A 917 -23.29 23.89 -47.98
N SER A 918 -22.30 23.03 -48.23
CA SER A 918 -22.30 21.65 -47.76
C SER A 918 -22.15 21.54 -46.24
N ILE A 919 -21.19 22.28 -45.67
CA ILE A 919 -20.94 22.26 -44.22
C ILE A 919 -22.07 22.95 -43.43
N ALA A 920 -22.66 24.03 -43.95
CA ALA A 920 -23.81 24.68 -43.33
C ALA A 920 -25.05 23.76 -43.33
N LYS A 921 -25.28 23.02 -44.42
CA LYS A 921 -26.33 21.99 -44.47
C LYS A 921 -26.08 20.90 -43.42
N LEU A 922 -24.84 20.43 -43.29
CA LEU A 922 -24.49 19.45 -42.27
C LEU A 922 -24.67 20.00 -40.85
N ASN A 923 -24.25 21.23 -40.58
CA ASN A 923 -24.42 21.89 -39.29
C ASN A 923 -25.90 21.94 -38.89
N LYS A 924 -26.78 22.33 -39.83
CA LYS A 924 -28.23 22.33 -39.63
C LYS A 924 -28.78 20.93 -39.34
N LEU A 925 -28.34 19.91 -40.10
CA LEU A 925 -28.78 18.53 -39.90
C LEU A 925 -28.33 17.97 -38.54
N VAL A 926 -27.09 18.23 -38.13
CA VAL A 926 -26.56 17.79 -36.83
C VAL A 926 -27.29 18.49 -35.68
N SER A 927 -27.58 19.79 -35.83
CA SER A 927 -28.35 20.56 -34.85
C SER A 927 -29.76 19.98 -34.64
N ILE A 928 -30.48 19.72 -35.74
CA ILE A 928 -31.83 19.14 -35.70
C ILE A 928 -31.77 17.68 -35.20
N GLY A 929 -30.76 16.92 -35.65
CA GLY A 929 -30.56 15.53 -35.28
C GLY A 929 -30.33 15.36 -33.78
N GLY A 930 -29.57 16.25 -33.15
CA GLY A 930 -29.39 16.28 -31.69
C GLY A 930 -30.74 16.39 -30.99
N VAL A 931 -31.49 17.47 -31.25
CA VAL A 931 -32.82 17.72 -30.66
C VAL A 931 -33.76 16.53 -30.87
N LYS A 932 -33.81 15.96 -32.08
CA LYS A 932 -34.71 14.86 -32.39
C LYS A 932 -34.34 13.54 -31.72
N GLN A 933 -33.07 13.28 -31.48
CA GLN A 933 -32.63 12.12 -30.70
C GLN A 933 -33.04 12.27 -29.23
N GLY A 934 -32.93 13.47 -28.66
CA GLY A 934 -33.47 13.81 -27.36
C GLY A 934 -34.99 13.57 -27.26
N ASP A 935 -35.76 14.09 -28.21
CA ASP A 935 -37.23 13.89 -28.29
C ASP A 935 -37.59 12.39 -28.30
N VAL A 936 -36.95 11.61 -29.19
CA VAL A 936 -37.22 10.16 -29.33
C VAL A 936 -36.89 9.43 -28.03
N ARG A 937 -35.75 9.74 -27.41
CA ARG A 937 -35.36 9.15 -26.14
C ARG A 937 -36.36 9.45 -25.04
N PHE A 938 -36.76 10.72 -24.90
CA PHE A 938 -37.74 11.13 -23.92
C PHE A 938 -39.06 10.36 -24.07
N VAL A 939 -39.56 10.21 -25.29
CA VAL A 939 -40.78 9.43 -25.57
C VAL A 939 -40.61 7.96 -25.18
N ILE A 940 -39.49 7.33 -25.54
CA ILE A 940 -39.20 5.93 -25.17
C ILE A 940 -39.12 5.76 -23.66
N ASP A 941 -38.43 6.65 -22.95
CA ASP A 941 -38.30 6.58 -21.49
C ASP A 941 -39.65 6.79 -20.79
N ARG A 942 -40.45 7.77 -21.24
CA ARG A 942 -41.80 7.97 -20.73
C ARG A 942 -42.69 6.76 -20.96
N PHE A 943 -42.57 6.11 -22.12
CA PHE A 943 -43.28 4.87 -22.40
C PHE A 943 -42.83 3.74 -21.46
N LEU A 944 -41.52 3.52 -21.28
CA LEU A 944 -41.00 2.50 -20.36
C LEU A 944 -41.41 2.77 -18.90
N GLN A 945 -41.42 4.04 -18.47
CA GLN A 945 -41.94 4.46 -17.16
C GLN A 945 -43.44 4.13 -17.03
N SER A 946 -44.22 4.30 -18.09
CA SER A 946 -45.67 4.00 -18.07
C SER A 946 -46.00 2.51 -18.02
N LEU A 947 -45.08 1.64 -18.46
CA LEU A 947 -45.31 0.19 -18.52
C LEU A 947 -45.17 -0.51 -17.16
N PHE A 948 -44.61 0.12 -16.11
CA PHE A 948 -44.30 -0.54 -14.82
C PHE A 948 -44.17 0.43 -13.63
N PHE A 949 -44.26 -0.07 -12.38
CA PHE A 949 -43.78 0.59 -11.15
C PHE A 949 -42.24 0.68 -11.10
N VAL A 950 -41.60 1.13 -12.19
CA VAL A 950 -40.17 1.47 -12.22
C VAL A 950 -40.00 2.70 -11.36
N GLN A 951 -39.17 2.62 -10.32
CA GLN A 951 -38.91 3.76 -9.45
C GLN A 951 -38.39 4.92 -10.30
N GLN A 952 -38.93 6.13 -10.07
CA GLN A 952 -38.55 7.39 -10.74
C GLN A 952 -37.02 7.61 -10.87
N ARG A 953 -36.23 7.04 -9.95
CA ARG A 953 -34.77 7.17 -9.91
C ARG A 953 -34.02 6.44 -11.04
N GLN A 954 -34.60 5.42 -11.67
CA GLN A 954 -33.86 4.54 -12.59
C GLN A 954 -33.89 5.01 -14.06
N LEU A 955 -34.87 5.82 -14.43
CA LEU A 955 -35.04 6.39 -15.77
C LEU A 955 -35.19 7.91 -15.61
N GLN A 956 -34.13 8.61 -15.20
CA GLN A 956 -34.20 10.06 -15.01
C GLN A 956 -34.24 10.81 -16.36
N ALA A 957 -35.41 10.83 -16.99
CA ALA A 957 -35.66 11.59 -18.22
C ALA A 957 -35.33 13.10 -18.07
N GLU A 958 -35.33 13.62 -16.84
CA GLU A 958 -35.09 15.04 -16.53
C GLU A 958 -33.60 15.44 -16.47
N THR A 959 -32.69 14.51 -16.17
CA THR A 959 -31.22 14.77 -16.14
C THR A 959 -30.54 14.33 -17.44
N GLU A 960 -31.12 13.38 -18.18
CA GLU A 960 -30.55 12.83 -19.42
C GLU A 960 -30.86 13.62 -20.69
N GLY A 961 -31.85 14.53 -20.66
CA GLY A 961 -32.24 15.38 -21.80
C GLY A 961 -31.14 16.31 -22.34
N ARG A 962 -29.89 16.14 -21.90
CA ARG A 962 -28.70 16.83 -22.40
C ARG A 962 -27.67 15.90 -23.05
N ARG A 963 -27.78 14.58 -22.96
CA ARG A 963 -26.62 13.67 -23.20
C ARG A 963 -26.56 13.04 -24.59
N LEU A 964 -27.69 12.61 -25.16
CA LEU A 964 -27.71 12.28 -26.60
C LEU A 964 -27.42 13.54 -27.39
N ASP A 965 -28.07 14.62 -26.99
CA ASP A 965 -27.83 15.99 -27.42
C ASP A 965 -26.36 16.39 -27.29
N SER A 966 -25.67 16.09 -26.17
CA SER A 966 -24.26 16.46 -26.00
C SER A 966 -23.35 15.84 -27.04
N THR A 967 -23.60 14.60 -27.48
CA THR A 967 -22.77 13.98 -28.52
C THR A 967 -22.90 14.71 -29.86
N TYR A 968 -24.12 15.08 -30.25
CA TYR A 968 -24.38 15.84 -31.46
C TYR A 968 -23.89 17.29 -31.33
N TYR A 969 -24.05 17.93 -30.16
CA TYR A 969 -23.54 19.28 -29.90
C TYR A 969 -22.01 19.33 -29.88
N ALA A 970 -21.34 18.34 -29.29
CA ALA A 970 -19.90 18.22 -29.34
C ALA A 970 -19.40 17.99 -30.78
N PHE A 971 -20.14 17.23 -31.59
CA PHE A 971 -19.81 17.11 -33.02
C PHE A 971 -20.08 18.41 -33.79
N GLN A 972 -21.16 19.11 -33.44
CA GLN A 972 -21.53 20.39 -34.01
C GLN A 972 -20.45 21.45 -33.78
N SER A 973 -19.78 21.49 -32.62
CA SER A 973 -18.74 22.48 -32.35
C SER A 973 -17.57 22.38 -33.35
N TYR A 974 -17.19 21.16 -33.75
CA TYR A 974 -16.18 20.94 -34.79
C TYR A 974 -16.67 21.36 -36.18
N ILE A 975 -17.94 21.08 -36.50
CA ILE A 975 -18.56 21.51 -37.76
C ILE A 975 -18.62 23.04 -37.83
N GLN A 976 -19.01 23.69 -36.75
CA GLN A 976 -19.06 25.15 -36.63
C GLN A 976 -17.66 25.76 -36.79
N ARG A 977 -16.61 25.11 -36.29
CA ARG A 977 -15.21 25.55 -36.51
C ARG A 977 -14.82 25.52 -37.98
N LEU A 978 -15.24 24.50 -38.73
CA LEU A 978 -15.03 24.41 -40.18
C LEU A 978 -15.85 25.46 -40.94
N GLU A 979 -17.10 25.66 -40.55
CA GLU A 979 -18.00 26.65 -41.16
C GLU A 979 -17.51 28.09 -40.94
N SER A 980 -17.10 28.43 -39.72
CA SER A 980 -16.50 29.73 -39.41
C SER A 980 -15.18 29.92 -40.18
N GLY A 981 -14.34 28.89 -40.25
CA GLY A 981 -13.08 28.94 -41.03
C GLY A 981 -13.29 29.22 -42.52
N VAL A 982 -14.27 28.58 -43.18
CA VAL A 982 -14.56 28.86 -44.59
C VAL A 982 -15.18 30.25 -44.79
N ARG A 983 -16.01 30.73 -43.83
CA ARG A 983 -16.57 32.08 -43.88
C ARG A 983 -15.47 33.14 -43.83
N GLU A 984 -14.47 32.95 -42.97
CA GLU A 984 -13.31 33.83 -42.88
C GLU A 984 -12.48 33.83 -44.17
N LEU A 985 -12.26 32.67 -44.80
CA LEU A 985 -11.55 32.61 -46.09
C LEU A 985 -12.32 33.29 -47.21
N LEU A 986 -13.64 33.16 -47.26
CA LEU A 986 -14.48 33.86 -48.24
C LEU A 986 -14.38 35.37 -48.06
N ALA A 987 -14.43 35.87 -46.82
CA ALA A 987 -14.23 37.27 -46.52
C ALA A 987 -12.82 37.75 -46.93
N SER A 988 -11.80 36.90 -46.75
CA SER A 988 -10.44 37.18 -47.24
C SER A 988 -10.38 37.23 -48.77
N CYS A 989 -11.04 36.33 -49.49
CA CYS A 989 -11.13 36.37 -50.95
C CYS A 989 -11.76 37.67 -51.42
N ASP A 990 -12.88 38.08 -50.80
CA ASP A 990 -13.58 39.31 -51.15
C ASP A 990 -12.68 40.56 -50.92
N LYS A 991 -11.87 40.58 -49.85
CA LYS A 991 -10.88 41.65 -49.60
C LYS A 991 -9.81 41.74 -50.69
N VAL A 992 -9.30 40.60 -51.15
CA VAL A 992 -8.28 40.57 -52.23
C VAL A 992 -8.92 40.99 -53.56
N SER A 993 -10.13 40.52 -53.87
CA SER A 993 -10.87 40.95 -55.07
C SER A 993 -11.09 42.46 -55.10
N GLN A 994 -11.47 43.08 -53.98
CA GLN A 994 -11.61 44.54 -53.89
C GLN A 994 -10.29 45.27 -54.18
N LYS A 995 -9.14 44.74 -53.73
CA LYS A 995 -7.83 45.32 -54.03
C LYS A 995 -7.45 45.16 -55.51
N LEU A 996 -7.81 44.04 -56.15
CA LEU A 996 -7.61 43.85 -57.59
C LEU A 996 -8.46 44.83 -58.41
N ASP A 997 -9.70 45.10 -57.99
CA ASP A 997 -10.56 46.10 -58.62
C ASP A 997 -10.00 47.52 -58.46
N GLN A 998 -9.52 47.86 -57.25
CA GLN A 998 -8.81 49.12 -56.99
C GLN A 998 -7.56 49.25 -57.88
N TRP A 999 -6.80 48.17 -58.06
CA TRP A 999 -5.64 48.15 -58.93
C TRP A 999 -6.01 48.45 -60.38
N LYS A 1000 -7.05 47.80 -60.92
CA LYS A 1000 -7.53 48.05 -62.30
C LYS A 1000 -7.95 49.51 -62.48
N GLN A 1001 -8.68 50.07 -61.53
CA GLN A 1001 -9.10 51.47 -61.56
C GLN A 1001 -7.90 52.42 -61.58
N MET A 1002 -6.90 52.20 -60.71
CA MET A 1002 -5.69 53.03 -60.69
C MET A 1002 -4.83 52.85 -61.94
N TYR A 1003 -4.70 51.63 -62.46
CA TYR A 1003 -3.98 51.37 -63.70
C TYR A 1003 -4.63 52.08 -64.90
N HIS A 1004 -5.97 52.00 -65.03
CA HIS A 1004 -6.71 52.72 -66.07
C HIS A 1004 -6.55 54.23 -65.93
N LYS A 1005 -6.63 54.78 -64.70
CA LYS A 1005 -6.38 56.20 -64.44
C LYS A 1005 -4.98 56.63 -64.92
N ILE A 1006 -3.95 55.83 -64.70
CA ILE A 1006 -2.58 56.11 -65.17
C ILE A 1006 -2.49 56.02 -66.70
N VAL A 1007 -3.18 55.06 -67.32
CA VAL A 1007 -3.27 54.96 -68.79
C VAL A 1007 -3.93 56.21 -69.37
N ASP A 1008 -5.03 56.68 -68.78
CA ASP A 1008 -5.73 57.89 -69.22
C ASP A 1008 -4.84 59.13 -69.08
N ILE A 1009 -4.13 59.28 -67.95
CA ILE A 1009 -3.14 60.35 -67.76
C ILE A 1009 -2.02 60.26 -68.81
N ASN A 1010 -1.54 59.06 -69.14
CA ASN A 1010 -0.52 58.87 -70.20
C ASN A 1010 -1.03 59.23 -71.59
N VAL A 1011 -2.30 58.95 -71.91
CA VAL A 1011 -2.93 59.38 -73.17
C VAL A 1011 -3.04 60.90 -73.22
N GLU A 1012 -3.41 61.54 -72.11
CA GLU A 1012 -3.48 63.00 -72.03
C GLU A 1012 -2.10 63.66 -72.12
N LEU A 1013 -1.08 63.11 -71.43
CA LEU A 1013 0.31 63.58 -71.54
C LEU A 1013 0.84 63.48 -72.98
N ARG A 1014 0.59 62.36 -73.68
CA ARG A 1014 0.95 62.23 -75.10
C ARG A 1014 0.26 63.27 -75.97
N ARG A 1015 -1.03 63.55 -75.74
CA ARG A 1015 -1.74 64.62 -76.48
C ARG A 1015 -1.11 65.99 -76.25
N PHE A 1016 -0.60 66.29 -75.05
CA PHE A 1016 0.13 67.54 -74.78
C PHE A 1016 1.51 67.57 -75.44
N GLU A 1017 2.23 66.45 -75.45
CA GLU A 1017 3.54 66.31 -76.09
C GLU A 1017 3.46 66.41 -77.61
N ASP A 1018 2.48 65.75 -78.23
CA ASP A 1018 2.19 65.83 -79.68
C ASP A 1018 1.83 67.27 -80.09
N GLN A 1019 1.19 68.04 -79.20
CA GLN A 1019 0.90 69.47 -79.41
C GLN A 1019 2.13 70.39 -79.25
N ILE A 1020 3.19 69.94 -78.58
CA ILE A 1020 4.44 70.71 -78.40
C ILE A 1020 5.41 70.45 -79.57
N VAL A 1021 5.40 69.25 -80.16
CA VAL A 1021 6.26 68.86 -81.30
C VAL A 1021 5.79 69.49 -82.63
N ALA A 1022 4.57 70.02 -82.71
CA ALA A 1022 3.96 70.53 -83.95
C ALA A 1022 4.33 71.99 -84.36
N HIS A 1023 5.45 72.55 -83.89
CA HIS A 1023 5.99 73.82 -84.43
C HIS A 1023 7.38 73.61 -85.05
N PRO A 1024 7.51 73.51 -86.39
CA PRO A 1024 8.80 73.57 -87.05
C PRO A 1024 9.21 75.04 -87.19
N SER A 1025 10.37 75.42 -86.67
CA SER A 1025 11.03 76.69 -86.99
C SER A 1025 12.54 76.54 -86.88
N GLY A 1026 13.19 76.38 -88.05
CA GLY A 1026 14.51 76.94 -88.34
C GLY A 1026 15.75 76.23 -87.78
N ASP A 1027 16.35 75.41 -88.65
CA ASP A 1027 17.79 75.30 -88.95
C ASP A 1027 18.80 75.02 -87.81
N GLY A 1028 19.41 73.83 -87.83
CA GLY A 1028 20.59 73.47 -87.03
C GLY A 1028 20.68 71.98 -86.71
N ASP A 1029 21.49 71.27 -87.50
CA ASP A 1029 22.07 69.92 -87.32
C ASP A 1029 21.22 68.79 -86.70
N VAL A 1030 20.84 67.86 -87.57
CA VAL A 1030 20.17 66.60 -87.24
C VAL A 1030 21.23 65.57 -86.83
N ASP A 1031 21.37 65.35 -85.53
CA ASP A 1031 21.91 64.09 -85.00
C ASP A 1031 20.74 63.11 -84.83
N GLU A 1032 20.80 62.03 -85.60
CA GLU A 1032 19.76 61.01 -85.71
C GLU A 1032 19.61 60.17 -84.43
N HIS A 1033 18.34 59.87 -84.12
CA HIS A 1033 17.85 58.79 -83.25
C HIS A 1033 17.82 58.99 -81.72
N GLN A 1034 16.91 59.85 -81.26
CA GLN A 1034 16.02 59.47 -80.15
C GLN A 1034 14.59 59.31 -80.69
N THR A 1035 14.33 58.13 -81.25
CA THR A 1035 12.94 57.65 -81.39
C THR A 1035 12.23 57.82 -80.06
N ILE A 1036 11.09 58.52 -80.07
CA ILE A 1036 10.09 58.60 -78.99
C ILE A 1036 9.59 57.17 -78.74
N SER A 1037 10.39 56.39 -78.03
CA SER A 1037 10.18 54.98 -77.79
C SER A 1037 9.34 54.86 -76.52
N ARG A 1038 8.04 54.61 -76.72
CA ARG A 1038 7.11 53.96 -75.79
C ARG A 1038 7.41 54.22 -74.30
N ARG A 1039 6.94 55.33 -73.74
CA ARG A 1039 6.90 55.49 -72.27
C ARG A 1039 6.13 54.33 -71.66
N ASN A 1040 6.79 53.56 -70.80
CA ASN A 1040 6.19 52.45 -70.07
C ASN A 1040 5.15 53.02 -69.08
N THR A 1041 3.94 52.47 -69.06
CA THR A 1041 2.83 52.92 -68.20
C THR A 1041 3.21 53.02 -66.72
N LEU A 1042 4.21 52.23 -66.29
CA LEU A 1042 4.67 52.08 -64.91
C LEU A 1042 6.00 52.82 -64.61
N SER A 1043 6.54 53.63 -65.53
CA SER A 1043 7.77 54.39 -65.26
C SER A 1043 7.50 55.62 -64.39
N VAL A 1044 8.29 55.79 -63.35
CA VAL A 1044 8.37 57.03 -62.57
C VAL A 1044 9.29 57.98 -63.34
N GLU A 1045 8.78 59.13 -63.77
CA GLU A 1045 9.57 60.16 -64.46
C GLU A 1045 10.25 61.06 -63.41
N ASP A 1046 11.49 61.48 -63.67
CA ASP A 1046 12.24 62.39 -62.79
C ASP A 1046 11.50 63.74 -62.72
N LEU A 1047 11.09 64.11 -61.50
CA LEU A 1047 10.44 65.40 -61.25
C LEU A 1047 11.45 66.52 -61.48
N PRO A 1048 11.14 67.55 -62.30
CA PRO A 1048 12.02 68.69 -62.46
C PRO A 1048 12.19 69.42 -61.12
N SER A 1049 13.43 69.75 -60.79
CA SER A 1049 13.84 70.38 -59.53
C SER A 1049 13.07 71.68 -59.27
N GLN A 1050 12.44 71.73 -58.09
CA GLN A 1050 11.86 72.89 -57.39
C GLN A 1050 10.63 73.57 -58.02
N VAL A 1051 9.49 73.40 -57.35
CA VAL A 1051 8.51 74.46 -57.17
C VAL A 1051 8.54 74.78 -55.68
N GLU A 1052 9.06 75.95 -55.32
CA GLU A 1052 8.96 76.48 -53.96
C GLU A 1052 7.47 76.63 -53.59
N GLU A 1053 7.07 75.94 -52.51
CA GLU A 1053 5.80 76.17 -51.84
C GLU A 1053 5.82 77.56 -51.20
N THR A 1054 5.18 78.54 -51.86
CA THR A 1054 4.63 79.69 -51.13
C THR A 1054 3.20 79.34 -50.73
N SER A 1055 3.02 79.19 -49.42
CA SER A 1055 1.76 78.92 -48.73
C SER A 1055 0.67 79.94 -49.07
N SER A 1056 -0.49 79.49 -49.56
CA SER A 1056 -1.82 80.10 -49.31
C SER A 1056 -2.97 79.19 -49.79
N PRO A 1057 -4.18 79.28 -49.20
CA PRO A 1057 -5.19 78.22 -49.22
C PRO A 1057 -6.05 78.24 -50.50
N PHE A 1058 -6.29 77.05 -51.06
CA PHE A 1058 -7.09 76.82 -52.26
C PHE A 1058 -8.60 76.93 -52.00
N PHE A 1059 -9.25 78.01 -52.44
CA PHE A 1059 -10.56 77.94 -53.09
C PHE A 1059 -10.75 79.12 -54.07
N ASN A 1060 -11.34 78.79 -55.21
CA ASN A 1060 -12.07 79.62 -56.18
C ASN A 1060 -11.43 79.92 -57.55
N PHE A 1061 -12.33 79.91 -58.53
CA PHE A 1061 -12.21 79.72 -59.97
C PHE A 1061 -11.39 80.77 -60.75
N GLY A 1062 -10.83 80.30 -61.90
CA GLY A 1062 -10.89 81.07 -63.13
C GLY A 1062 -9.64 81.83 -63.56
N PHE A 1063 -8.55 81.15 -63.92
CA PHE A 1063 -7.52 81.71 -64.80
C PHE A 1063 -6.98 80.65 -65.76
N ILE A 1064 -6.70 81.06 -66.99
CA ILE A 1064 -6.21 80.25 -68.10
C ILE A 1064 -4.98 79.46 -67.63
N GLU A 1065 -5.14 78.16 -67.41
CA GLU A 1065 -4.04 77.25 -67.13
C GLU A 1065 -3.09 77.26 -68.33
N THR A 1066 -1.87 77.75 -68.13
CA THR A 1066 -0.84 77.65 -69.17
C THR A 1066 -0.57 76.18 -69.45
N LYS A 1067 -0.42 75.80 -70.73
CA LYS A 1067 -0.18 74.39 -71.15
C LYS A 1067 0.93 73.70 -70.33
N ASN A 1068 1.94 74.45 -69.91
CA ASN A 1068 3.07 73.98 -69.09
C ASN A 1068 2.67 73.66 -67.63
N SER A 1069 1.78 74.45 -67.00
CA SER A 1069 1.31 74.18 -65.62
C SER A 1069 0.42 72.93 -65.54
N ARG A 1070 -0.45 72.72 -66.52
CA ARG A 1070 -1.30 71.52 -66.63
C ARG A 1070 -0.48 70.27 -66.92
N TYR A 1071 0.54 70.37 -67.77
CA TYR A 1071 1.50 69.29 -68.02
C TYR A 1071 2.27 68.89 -66.74
N LYS A 1072 2.78 69.86 -65.96
CA LYS A 1072 3.44 69.60 -64.67
C LYS A 1072 2.50 68.96 -63.64
N LYS A 1073 1.23 69.40 -63.55
CA LYS A 1073 0.22 68.78 -62.67
C LYS A 1073 -0.09 67.33 -63.07
N LEU A 1074 -0.18 67.04 -64.38
CA LEU A 1074 -0.39 65.69 -64.89
C LEU A 1074 0.81 64.77 -64.59
N LEU A 1075 2.04 65.28 -64.71
CA LEU A 1075 3.26 64.55 -64.32
C LEU A 1075 3.29 64.24 -62.83
N TYR A 1076 2.97 65.21 -61.97
CA TYR A 1076 2.88 65.00 -60.54
C TYR A 1076 1.79 63.97 -60.18
N SER A 1077 0.59 64.11 -60.77
CA SER A 1077 -0.53 63.18 -60.56
C SER A 1077 -0.22 61.76 -61.04
N LYS A 1078 0.51 61.62 -62.16
CA LYS A 1078 1.03 60.34 -62.65
C LYS A 1078 2.02 59.74 -61.66
N SER A 1079 3.02 60.52 -61.21
CA SER A 1079 4.05 60.05 -60.27
C SER A 1079 3.41 59.57 -58.96
N GLN A 1080 2.49 60.34 -58.38
CA GLN A 1080 1.73 59.96 -57.20
C GLN A 1080 0.88 58.69 -57.42
N SER A 1081 0.12 58.62 -58.53
CA SER A 1081 -0.72 57.45 -58.83
C SER A 1081 0.12 56.19 -59.07
N VAL A 1082 1.30 56.33 -59.70
CA VAL A 1082 2.25 55.22 -59.89
C VAL A 1082 2.82 54.78 -58.55
N GLN A 1083 3.17 55.69 -57.64
CA GLN A 1083 3.65 55.34 -56.30
C GLN A 1083 2.57 54.59 -55.49
N GLU A 1084 1.32 55.07 -55.49
CA GLU A 1084 0.18 54.41 -54.86
C GLU A 1084 -0.08 53.01 -55.46
N LEU A 1085 0.05 52.87 -56.79
CA LEU A 1085 -0.06 51.59 -57.49
C LEU A 1085 1.08 50.62 -57.11
N MET A 1086 2.31 51.11 -56.97
CA MET A 1086 3.45 50.28 -56.53
C MET A 1086 3.26 49.79 -55.09
N ASP A 1087 2.77 50.64 -54.19
CA ASP A 1087 2.41 50.22 -52.83
C ASP A 1087 1.23 49.23 -52.82
N LEU A 1088 0.28 49.37 -53.75
CA LEU A 1088 -0.79 48.38 -53.91
C LEU A 1088 -0.27 47.06 -54.49
N ASN A 1089 0.70 47.06 -55.41
CA ASN A 1089 1.33 45.85 -55.94
C ASN A 1089 1.95 44.99 -54.84
N VAL A 1090 2.71 45.62 -53.93
CA VAL A 1090 3.34 44.91 -52.81
C VAL A 1090 2.27 44.27 -51.92
N ARG A 1091 1.19 45.03 -51.61
CA ARG A 1091 0.07 44.53 -50.79
C ARG A 1091 -0.69 43.39 -51.47
N ILE A 1092 -0.99 43.50 -52.77
CA ILE A 1092 -1.67 42.44 -53.53
C ILE A 1092 -0.82 41.17 -53.57
N LYS A 1093 0.50 41.29 -53.78
CA LYS A 1093 1.38 40.13 -53.81
C LYS A 1093 1.42 39.41 -52.45
N LEU A 1094 1.60 40.15 -51.36
CA LEU A 1094 1.57 39.60 -50.00
C LEU A 1094 0.23 38.93 -49.70
N ASP A 1095 -0.89 39.59 -49.99
CA ASP A 1095 -2.21 39.05 -49.72
C ASP A 1095 -2.51 37.81 -50.57
N HIS A 1096 -2.06 37.78 -51.82
CA HIS A 1096 -2.19 36.63 -52.71
C HIS A 1096 -1.41 35.42 -52.17
N GLU A 1097 -0.15 35.62 -51.77
CA GLU A 1097 0.66 34.56 -51.16
C GLU A 1097 0.05 34.08 -49.84
N ALA A 1098 -0.40 35.01 -48.98
CA ALA A 1098 -1.02 34.70 -47.70
C ALA A 1098 -2.34 33.94 -47.86
N ILE A 1099 -3.22 34.36 -48.77
CA ILE A 1099 -4.51 33.68 -49.00
C ILE A 1099 -4.32 32.32 -49.67
N ALA A 1100 -3.36 32.19 -50.61
CA ALA A 1100 -3.04 30.91 -51.22
C ALA A 1100 -2.51 29.91 -50.19
N ALA A 1101 -1.61 30.36 -49.30
CA ALA A 1101 -1.13 29.56 -48.17
C ALA A 1101 -2.27 29.17 -47.22
N ALA A 1102 -3.15 30.11 -46.87
CA ALA A 1102 -4.29 29.88 -45.98
C ALA A 1102 -5.29 28.86 -46.56
N ILE A 1103 -5.62 28.94 -47.85
CA ILE A 1103 -6.50 27.99 -48.54
C ILE A 1103 -5.86 26.60 -48.59
N SER A 1104 -4.58 26.51 -48.98
CA SER A 1104 -3.85 25.24 -49.03
C SER A 1104 -3.82 24.55 -47.65
N GLN A 1105 -3.55 25.34 -46.60
CA GLN A 1105 -3.59 24.87 -45.22
C GLN A 1105 -5.01 24.47 -44.77
N PHE A 1106 -6.04 25.19 -45.21
CA PHE A 1106 -7.42 24.84 -44.89
C PHE A 1106 -7.85 23.49 -45.49
N LEU A 1107 -7.37 23.13 -46.68
CA LEU A 1107 -7.68 21.84 -47.31
C LEU A 1107 -7.17 20.65 -46.47
N THR A 1108 -5.98 20.77 -45.90
CA THR A 1108 -5.42 19.73 -45.00
C THR A 1108 -6.11 19.76 -43.64
N PHE A 1109 -6.34 20.95 -43.08
CA PHE A 1109 -7.06 21.16 -41.83
C PHE A 1109 -8.48 20.57 -41.86
N ARG A 1110 -9.26 20.85 -42.91
CA ARG A 1110 -10.67 20.40 -42.99
C ARG A 1110 -10.78 18.88 -42.98
N SER A 1111 -9.89 18.20 -43.70
CA SER A 1111 -9.89 16.73 -43.79
C SER A 1111 -9.49 16.09 -42.45
N GLY A 1112 -8.42 16.60 -41.84
CA GLY A 1112 -7.92 16.12 -40.55
C GLY A 1112 -8.93 16.34 -39.42
N LEU A 1113 -9.46 17.56 -39.30
CA LEU A 1113 -10.41 17.92 -38.26
C LEU A 1113 -11.73 17.13 -38.40
N MET A 1114 -12.27 17.00 -39.62
CA MET A 1114 -13.50 16.25 -39.85
C MET A 1114 -13.33 14.77 -39.48
N THR A 1115 -12.21 14.16 -39.87
CA THR A 1115 -11.90 12.76 -39.52
C THR A 1115 -11.82 12.58 -38.00
N PHE A 1116 -11.19 13.51 -37.30
CA PHE A 1116 -11.12 13.50 -35.84
C PHE A 1116 -12.49 13.69 -35.19
N ALA A 1117 -13.27 14.66 -35.66
CA ALA A 1117 -14.61 14.95 -35.15
C ALA A 1117 -15.55 13.74 -35.29
N ILE A 1118 -15.53 13.04 -36.42
CA ILE A 1118 -16.32 11.81 -36.62
C ILE A 1118 -15.86 10.71 -35.67
N LYS A 1119 -14.54 10.49 -35.51
CA LYS A 1119 -14.01 9.49 -34.56
C LYS A 1119 -14.44 9.80 -33.13
N GLN A 1120 -14.39 11.06 -32.74
CA GLN A 1120 -14.80 11.51 -31.41
C GLN A 1120 -16.30 11.32 -31.20
N PHE A 1121 -17.13 11.74 -32.16
CA PHE A 1121 -18.57 11.52 -32.15
C PHE A 1121 -18.91 10.04 -31.99
N THR A 1122 -18.33 9.16 -32.82
CA THR A 1122 -18.55 7.71 -32.74
C THR A 1122 -18.12 7.14 -31.38
N ARG A 1123 -16.96 7.54 -30.86
CA ARG A 1123 -16.46 7.06 -29.55
C ARG A 1123 -17.40 7.47 -28.42
N THR A 1124 -17.85 8.71 -28.37
CA THR A 1124 -18.74 9.21 -27.33
C THR A 1124 -20.14 8.61 -27.48
N ASN A 1125 -20.65 8.47 -28.71
CA ASN A 1125 -21.95 7.86 -28.96
C ASN A 1125 -21.98 6.37 -28.56
N LEU A 1126 -20.93 5.60 -28.88
CA LEU A 1126 -20.78 4.22 -28.42
C LEU A 1126 -20.80 4.10 -26.89
N ARG A 1127 -20.20 5.05 -26.18
CA ARG A 1127 -20.22 5.10 -24.72
C ARG A 1127 -21.63 5.37 -24.18
N VAL A 1128 -22.36 6.32 -24.77
CA VAL A 1128 -23.78 6.58 -24.44
C VAL A 1128 -24.63 5.33 -24.67
N LEU A 1129 -24.46 4.65 -25.81
CA LEU A 1129 -25.19 3.42 -26.11
C LEU A 1129 -24.86 2.28 -25.14
N ARG A 1130 -23.59 2.13 -24.71
CA ARG A 1130 -23.20 1.14 -23.69
C ARG A 1130 -23.82 1.44 -22.33
N HIS A 1131 -23.86 2.70 -21.93
CA HIS A 1131 -24.53 3.09 -20.70
C HIS A 1131 -26.04 2.83 -20.78
N ARG A 1132 -26.69 3.18 -21.90
CA ARG A 1132 -28.10 2.86 -22.11
C ARG A 1132 -28.37 1.35 -22.12
N HIS A 1133 -27.51 0.57 -22.75
CA HIS A 1133 -27.64 -0.88 -22.72
C HIS A 1133 -27.62 -1.40 -21.28
N TYR A 1134 -26.75 -0.84 -20.43
CA TYR A 1134 -26.75 -1.13 -19.00
C TYR A 1134 -28.08 -0.75 -18.32
N GLU A 1135 -28.59 0.47 -18.50
CA GLU A 1135 -29.85 0.93 -17.88
C GLU A 1135 -31.02 0.00 -18.24
N LEU A 1136 -31.13 -0.37 -19.52
CA LEU A 1136 -32.17 -1.28 -20.00
C LEU A 1136 -31.99 -2.71 -19.47
N SER A 1137 -30.75 -3.20 -19.42
CA SER A 1137 -30.44 -4.53 -18.88
C SER A 1137 -30.78 -4.63 -17.40
N LYS A 1138 -30.51 -3.56 -16.66
CA LYS A 1138 -30.88 -3.44 -15.24
C LYS A 1138 -32.40 -3.38 -15.07
N THR A 1139 -33.08 -2.52 -15.83
CA THR A 1139 -34.54 -2.43 -15.80
C THR A 1139 -35.17 -3.80 -16.07
N LEU A 1140 -34.64 -4.55 -17.04
CA LEU A 1140 -35.09 -5.91 -17.34
C LEU A 1140 -34.83 -6.89 -16.17
N ALA A 1141 -33.66 -6.82 -15.54
CA ALA A 1141 -33.33 -7.64 -14.36
C ALA A 1141 -34.28 -7.38 -13.19
N ASP A 1142 -34.58 -6.11 -12.90
CA ASP A 1142 -35.52 -5.70 -11.84
C ASP A 1142 -36.95 -6.17 -12.12
N LEU A 1143 -37.35 -6.21 -13.40
CA LEU A 1143 -38.64 -6.76 -13.79
C LEU A 1143 -38.70 -8.28 -13.63
N HIS A 1144 -37.61 -8.98 -13.90
CA HIS A 1144 -37.51 -10.42 -13.69
C HIS A 1144 -37.55 -10.77 -12.20
N SER A 1145 -36.88 -9.99 -11.34
CA SER A 1145 -36.91 -10.23 -9.89
C SER A 1145 -38.31 -9.96 -9.30
N LYS A 1146 -38.99 -8.89 -9.74
CA LYS A 1146 -40.36 -8.56 -9.29
C LYS A 1146 -41.45 -9.51 -9.80
N LYS A 1147 -41.28 -10.14 -10.96
CA LYS A 1147 -42.21 -11.16 -11.50
C LYS A 1147 -42.29 -12.44 -10.65
N ALA A 1148 -41.40 -12.62 -9.67
CA ALA A 1148 -41.50 -13.70 -8.68
C ALA A 1148 -42.59 -13.48 -7.60
N SER A 1149 -43.30 -12.34 -7.60
CA SER A 1149 -44.49 -12.09 -6.77
C SER A 1149 -45.75 -12.00 -7.66
N PRO A 1150 -46.50 -13.11 -7.87
CA PRO A 1150 -47.64 -13.15 -8.79
C PRO A 1150 -48.89 -12.40 -8.31
N TRP A 1151 -48.89 -11.78 -7.12
CA TRP A 1151 -50.12 -11.35 -6.45
C TRP A 1151 -50.53 -9.87 -6.62
N ASN A 1152 -49.75 -9.03 -7.30
CA ASN A 1152 -50.08 -7.60 -7.42
C ASN A 1152 -50.70 -7.19 -8.77
N PHE A 1153 -51.08 -8.14 -9.63
CA PHE A 1153 -51.60 -7.85 -10.97
C PHE A 1153 -53.12 -7.61 -11.05
N ILE A 1154 -53.86 -7.66 -9.93
CA ILE A 1154 -55.35 -7.67 -9.95
C ILE A 1154 -56.01 -6.46 -9.22
N GLN A 1155 -55.26 -5.48 -8.69
CA GLN A 1155 -55.86 -4.38 -7.91
C GLN A 1155 -55.61 -2.94 -8.38
N SER A 1156 -55.08 -2.71 -9.59
CA SER A 1156 -55.01 -1.35 -10.17
C SER A 1156 -55.91 -1.19 -11.39
#